data_AF-A0AAV4H655-F1
#
_entry.id   AF-A0AAV4H655-F1
#
_cell.length_a   1.000
_cell.length_b   1.000
_cell.length_c   1.000
_cell.angle_alpha   90.00
_cell.angle_beta   90.00
_cell.angle_gamma   90.00
#
_symmetry.space_group_name_H-M   'P 1'
#
loop_
_entity.id
_entity.type
_entity.pdbx_description
1 polymer ?
#
loop_
_entity_poly.entity_id
_entity_poly.type
_entity_poly.pdbx_seq_one_letter_code
_entity_poly.pdbx_strand_id
1 'polypeptide(L)'
;MNRSHLQDDGLRISVKHSPNVFLERLADMVALETPMIITNNQQGLLFVWPRTSGLEIAVQVTGVYLVPEYRDVDAKDDTKLFSKLVDVRQSIKDYYAHAQENFCRHPVPDYYSLQLMQKDRESAAQVVVCDSKDPKIPKCPPKYKDGDRFVHRSINKACPKIGKAKLKDRLVDLDNSVVCSDETDLLHDLYSIMWPDSVREYKFLGPNCLELEAKCSNCLDTAGCPSIEIRNYTFSLEDNRCCGIKCFNQSHCKAAYSASCPEAKVECARGIVDIFSLFPRFETMEREFSCHLEYAPPEYLYSLNYAIRVPSIGLNISEKHFAVTPTSPEDHERRLSRFDFIQGFHDTRFPVLEELILQGDHAELSIYNNLFKPYRARPIKSAEELQKKAYYTTDRSSMMTYVQFERPFLYSSSTWKRDGCYKNMTQIYPNQTIYGEEQVPVLARKTKLTKSPADTEVKKFSYQMHHADMEPYVKFFVDAKESVLQYLQGSAVHGILVPSSLYGRVTWHHDSSTWQLLFAGRQMNCPTVISLKIFTQMMTGCAGHFDILINCPEDFTVTFNLTTAVSDLPDVFVLQANDSRTSHNLVLSSLYSPLQVDELASRSSAELSRKLGEGVVHQNDNGRQRSSQFIVHVWLPLLAVVITALIMLLVIYACYSYINANIPRIDYKGSMGNGNVGNAPMSPANSSGTSNPTNNGGNVEPPIIVVALNNQGEKANHVTTTTTIATAKDKVNASKTVKEKSEENQESSQRPRCIIVVFVILYILYSLVFSFSATFGTLYLTQAQIWSNVSNPENLAQELHVEVDRALSEIQDFENVERERIFDSFLERRRACVRHLELENSRLLKDYDATMKKQLHTIFVQNGTLHRYTAEIQRQNVSAYISQITQFVQDCNKTVNSIVDLFKANYMRFLRNTAHNEWLEVPRQIFLRQEGDSNIFSPYTPCQAVCVLAGY
;
A
#
# COMPACT_ATOMS: atom_id res chain seq x y z
N MET A 1 -21.95 -21.64 1.20
CA MET A 1 -22.65 -22.10 2.43
C MET A 1 -23.46 -20.93 2.97
N ASN A 2 -24.79 -21.06 3.03
CA ASN A 2 -25.70 -20.01 3.51
C ASN A 2 -25.48 -19.77 5.01
N ARG A 3 -25.07 -18.55 5.39
CA ARG A 3 -25.05 -18.09 6.80
C ARG A 3 -26.48 -17.81 7.24
N SER A 4 -27.16 -18.79 7.84
CA SER A 4 -28.40 -18.56 8.59
C SER A 4 -28.05 -17.91 9.93
N HIS A 5 -28.02 -16.58 9.97
CA HIS A 5 -27.98 -15.83 11.22
C HIS A 5 -29.38 -15.85 11.85
N LEU A 6 -29.68 -16.89 12.63
CA LEU A 6 -30.76 -16.81 13.62
C LEU A 6 -30.27 -15.93 14.78
N GLN A 7 -31.10 -14.99 15.22
CA GLN A 7 -30.81 -14.17 16.40
C GLN A 7 -30.76 -15.07 17.64
N ASP A 8 -29.86 -14.77 18.58
CA ASP A 8 -29.79 -15.44 19.88
C ASP A 8 -31.06 -15.07 20.67
N ASP A 9 -31.75 -16.06 21.22
CA ASP A 9 -33.02 -15.88 21.94
C ASP A 9 -32.83 -15.10 23.28
N GLY A 10 -31.60 -14.71 23.63
CA GLY A 10 -31.29 -13.91 24.82
C GLY A 10 -31.37 -14.68 26.13
N LEU A 11 -31.47 -16.01 26.05
CA LEU A 11 -31.57 -16.89 27.21
C LEU A 11 -30.25 -16.90 28.01
N ARG A 12 -30.38 -16.80 29.34
CA ARG A 12 -29.26 -16.99 30.26
C ARG A 12 -28.97 -18.48 30.39
N ILE A 13 -27.78 -18.88 29.95
CA ILE A 13 -27.31 -20.27 29.99
C ILE A 13 -26.15 -20.34 30.96
N SER A 14 -26.28 -21.16 32.00
CA SER A 14 -25.17 -21.57 32.86
C SER A 14 -24.65 -22.94 32.41
N VAL A 15 -23.35 -23.13 32.37
CA VAL A 15 -22.75 -24.38 31.87
C VAL A 15 -21.90 -25.03 32.94
N LYS A 16 -22.05 -26.34 33.12
CA LYS A 16 -21.16 -27.21 33.91
C LYS A 16 -20.58 -28.26 32.96
N HIS A 17 -19.31 -28.58 33.11
CA HIS A 17 -18.66 -29.53 32.21
C HIS A 17 -17.58 -30.34 32.93
N SER A 18 -17.13 -31.43 32.31
CA SER A 18 -16.02 -32.23 32.81
C SER A 18 -14.68 -31.45 32.73
N PRO A 19 -13.68 -31.80 33.56
CA PRO A 19 -12.42 -31.06 33.65
C PRO A 19 -11.59 -31.00 32.35
N ASN A 20 -11.84 -31.93 31.43
CA ASN A 20 -11.17 -31.99 30.12
C ASN A 20 -11.89 -31.19 29.03
N VAL A 21 -13.00 -30.53 29.35
CA VAL A 21 -13.77 -29.73 28.39
C VAL A 21 -13.50 -28.25 28.62
N PHE A 22 -13.29 -27.53 27.54
CA PHE A 22 -13.35 -26.09 27.46
C PHE A 22 -14.48 -25.69 26.53
N LEU A 23 -15.17 -24.59 26.83
CA LEU A 23 -16.30 -24.13 26.03
C LEU A 23 -16.36 -22.61 25.97
N GLU A 24 -16.76 -22.12 24.81
CA GLU A 24 -16.87 -20.70 24.50
C GLU A 24 -18.23 -20.44 23.83
N ARG A 25 -19.04 -19.55 24.42
CA ARG A 25 -20.30 -19.10 23.79
C ARG A 25 -19.98 -17.97 22.81
N LEU A 26 -20.15 -18.22 21.51
CA LEU A 26 -19.77 -17.27 20.47
C LEU A 26 -20.55 -15.95 20.53
N ALA A 27 -21.81 -15.99 21.00
CA ALA A 27 -22.63 -14.79 21.14
C ALA A 27 -22.06 -13.76 22.13
N ASP A 28 -21.32 -14.22 23.15
CA ASP A 28 -20.76 -13.38 24.21
C ASP A 28 -19.37 -12.82 23.84
N MET A 29 -18.84 -13.22 22.69
CA MET A 29 -17.48 -12.87 22.29
C MET A 29 -17.40 -11.47 21.69
N VAL A 30 -16.65 -10.61 22.39
CA VAL A 30 -16.33 -9.25 21.95
C VAL A 30 -15.22 -9.27 20.90
N ALA A 31 -15.24 -8.28 20.01
CA ALA A 31 -14.14 -8.05 19.08
C ALA A 31 -12.84 -7.74 19.83
N LEU A 32 -11.74 -8.25 19.33
CA LEU A 32 -10.40 -8.00 19.87
C LEU A 32 -9.63 -7.18 18.84
N GLU A 33 -8.91 -6.16 19.27
CA GLU A 33 -8.12 -5.30 18.38
C GLU A 33 -6.83 -4.85 19.06
N THR A 34 -5.75 -4.78 18.30
CA THR A 34 -4.49 -4.17 18.72
C THR A 34 -3.86 -3.43 17.55
N PRO A 35 -3.82 -2.09 17.59
CA PRO A 35 -3.09 -1.28 16.63
C PRO A 35 -1.60 -1.19 16.99
N MET A 36 -0.76 -1.07 15.97
CA MET A 36 0.67 -0.86 16.06
C MET A 36 1.02 0.29 15.11
N ILE A 37 1.56 1.36 15.68
CA ILE A 37 2.07 2.50 14.92
C ILE A 37 3.53 2.21 14.58
N ILE A 38 3.90 2.42 13.31
CA ILE A 38 5.22 2.07 12.79
C ILE A 38 6.07 3.32 12.69
N THR A 39 7.13 3.39 13.51
CA THR A 39 8.07 4.53 13.51
C THR A 39 9.38 4.21 12.79
N ASN A 40 9.71 2.94 12.59
CA ASN A 40 10.81 2.49 11.76
C ASN A 40 10.55 1.08 11.20
N ASN A 41 11.31 0.70 10.18
CA ASN A 41 11.34 -0.67 9.72
C ASN A 41 12.06 -1.55 10.75
N GLN A 42 11.67 -2.84 10.84
CA GLN A 42 12.18 -3.85 11.79
C GLN A 42 11.60 -3.78 13.22
N GLN A 43 10.44 -3.16 13.40
CA GLN A 43 9.71 -3.28 14.66
C GLN A 43 9.12 -4.67 14.85
N GLY A 44 8.87 -5.00 16.11
CA GLY A 44 8.09 -6.14 16.50
C GLY A 44 7.19 -5.80 17.68
N LEU A 45 6.10 -6.53 17.80
CA LEU A 45 5.12 -6.38 18.86
C LEU A 45 4.69 -7.78 19.32
N LEU A 46 4.68 -8.00 20.64
CA LEU A 46 4.14 -9.20 21.25
C LEU A 46 2.99 -8.78 22.17
N PHE A 47 1.81 -9.34 21.96
CA PHE A 47 0.64 -9.09 22.80
C PHE A 47 -0.16 -10.37 23.00
N VAL A 48 -1.01 -10.37 24.03
CA VAL A 48 -1.91 -11.48 24.34
C VAL A 48 -3.33 -10.95 24.38
N TRP A 49 -4.23 -11.58 23.63
CA TRP A 49 -5.67 -11.33 23.73
C TRP A 49 -6.33 -12.35 24.65
N PRO A 50 -6.79 -11.94 25.85
CA PRO A 50 -7.63 -12.78 26.68
C PRO A 50 -9.07 -12.72 26.17
N ARG A 51 -9.66 -13.88 25.88
CA ARG A 51 -11.11 -14.00 25.65
C ARG A 51 -11.83 -14.12 26.98
N THR A 52 -13.08 -13.68 27.04
CA THR A 52 -13.95 -13.79 28.23
C THR A 52 -14.19 -15.24 28.66
N SER A 53 -14.01 -16.19 27.74
CA SER A 53 -14.03 -17.64 28.00
C SER A 53 -12.82 -18.16 28.78
N GLY A 54 -11.73 -17.38 28.87
CA GLY A 54 -10.45 -17.81 29.45
C GLY A 54 -9.46 -18.39 28.44
N LEU A 55 -9.78 -18.38 27.13
CA LEU A 55 -8.83 -18.67 26.06
C LEU A 55 -7.89 -17.49 25.84
N GLU A 56 -6.60 -17.77 25.68
CA GLU A 56 -5.58 -16.75 25.41
C GLU A 56 -5.00 -16.94 24.01
N ILE A 57 -4.92 -15.84 23.24
CA ILE A 57 -4.30 -15.79 21.93
C ILE A 57 -3.04 -14.95 22.05
N ALA A 58 -1.88 -15.59 22.07
CA ALA A 58 -0.59 -14.91 22.05
C ALA A 58 -0.21 -14.63 20.60
N VAL A 59 -0.01 -13.36 20.24
CA VAL A 59 0.33 -12.93 18.88
C VAL A 59 1.66 -12.21 18.91
N GLN A 60 2.59 -12.66 18.07
CA GLN A 60 3.88 -12.04 17.85
C GLN A 60 3.97 -11.54 16.42
N VAL A 61 4.22 -10.25 16.25
CA VAL A 61 4.45 -9.62 14.96
C VAL A 61 5.91 -9.22 14.89
N THR A 62 6.59 -9.57 13.80
CA THR A 62 8.03 -9.33 13.62
C THR A 62 8.34 -8.85 12.22
N GLY A 63 9.49 -8.18 12.08
CA GLY A 63 10.02 -7.77 10.78
C GLY A 63 9.05 -6.89 10.01
N VAL A 64 8.52 -5.84 10.64
CA VAL A 64 7.59 -4.93 10.01
C VAL A 64 8.33 -3.96 9.08
N TYR A 65 8.02 -3.99 7.79
CA TYR A 65 8.56 -3.16 6.71
C TYR A 65 7.42 -2.40 6.01
N LEU A 66 6.72 -1.54 6.78
CA LEU A 66 5.62 -0.71 6.29
C LEU A 66 6.03 0.73 5.99
N VAL A 67 7.31 1.09 6.19
CA VAL A 67 7.87 2.35 5.68
C VAL A 67 8.51 2.05 4.33
N PRO A 68 7.91 2.48 3.21
CA PRO A 68 8.43 2.22 1.87
C PRO A 68 9.88 2.66 1.70
N GLU A 69 10.66 1.81 1.02
CA GLU A 69 12.03 2.13 0.63
C GLU A 69 12.07 2.48 -0.85
N TYR A 70 12.79 3.55 -1.17
CA TYR A 70 13.04 4.01 -2.52
C TYR A 70 14.54 4.13 -2.76
N ARG A 71 14.97 3.89 -3.99
CA ARG A 71 16.36 4.00 -4.40
C ARG A 71 16.47 4.99 -5.54
N ASP A 72 17.58 5.71 -5.57
CA ASP A 72 17.83 6.59 -6.70
C ASP A 72 17.99 5.78 -8.00
N VAL A 73 17.38 6.25 -9.09
CA VAL A 73 17.42 5.56 -10.38
C VAL A 73 18.82 5.67 -10.98
N ASP A 74 19.33 4.57 -11.52
CA ASP A 74 20.61 4.58 -12.22
C ASP A 74 20.45 5.16 -13.63
N ALA A 75 21.11 6.27 -13.91
CA ALA A 75 20.96 7.01 -15.16
C ALA A 75 22.29 7.55 -15.67
N LYS A 76 22.42 7.68 -17.00
CA LYS A 76 23.51 8.44 -17.60
C LYS A 76 23.13 9.92 -17.57
N ASP A 77 23.78 10.68 -16.71
CA ASP A 77 23.36 12.02 -16.34
C ASP A 77 23.99 13.14 -17.18
N ASP A 78 23.78 14.36 -16.69
CA ASP A 78 24.26 15.59 -17.27
C ASP A 78 25.51 16.18 -16.58
N THR A 79 26.03 15.53 -15.54
CA THR A 79 27.07 16.07 -14.65
C THR A 79 28.32 16.50 -15.43
N LYS A 80 28.77 15.64 -16.36
CA LYS A 80 30.00 15.85 -17.15
C LYS A 80 29.92 17.08 -18.05
N LEU A 81 28.73 17.37 -18.60
CA LEU A 81 28.53 18.57 -19.41
C LEU A 81 28.30 19.78 -18.51
N PHE A 82 27.39 19.66 -17.53
CA PHE A 82 26.96 20.77 -16.67
C PHE A 82 28.12 21.43 -15.93
N SER A 83 29.03 20.64 -15.37
CA SER A 83 30.25 21.13 -14.70
C SER A 83 31.13 22.02 -15.59
N LYS A 84 31.14 21.76 -16.92
CA LYS A 84 31.96 22.46 -17.91
C LYS A 84 31.29 23.70 -18.52
N LEU A 85 30.00 23.92 -18.29
CA LEU A 85 29.30 25.08 -18.86
C LEU A 85 29.82 26.37 -18.24
N VAL A 86 30.31 27.30 -19.06
CA VAL A 86 30.91 28.56 -18.59
C VAL A 86 29.84 29.57 -18.17
N ASP A 87 28.67 29.56 -18.82
CA ASP A 87 27.61 30.55 -18.62
C ASP A 87 26.79 30.32 -17.34
N VAL A 88 27.00 29.20 -16.64
CA VAL A 88 26.28 28.88 -15.41
C VAL A 88 27.03 29.46 -14.21
N ARG A 89 26.30 30.22 -13.36
CA ARG A 89 26.82 30.78 -12.11
C ARG A 89 27.47 29.70 -11.25
N GLN A 90 28.63 30.00 -10.65
CA GLN A 90 29.36 29.05 -9.81
C GLN A 90 28.53 28.57 -8.61
N SER A 91 27.70 29.45 -8.02
CA SER A 91 26.76 29.11 -6.94
C SER A 91 25.90 27.89 -7.30
N ILE A 92 25.30 27.89 -8.49
CA ILE A 92 24.44 26.79 -8.97
C ILE A 92 25.23 25.49 -9.09
N LYS A 93 26.48 25.56 -9.57
CA LYS A 93 27.36 24.39 -9.66
C LYS A 93 27.71 23.83 -8.28
N ASP A 94 27.91 24.70 -7.30
CA ASP A 94 28.21 24.30 -5.92
C ASP A 94 27.00 23.63 -5.26
N TYR A 95 25.78 24.17 -5.45
CA TYR A 95 24.53 23.53 -5.01
C TYR A 95 24.29 22.18 -5.70
N TYR A 96 24.54 22.11 -7.02
CA TYR A 96 24.44 20.86 -7.77
C TYR A 96 25.41 19.80 -7.24
N ALA A 97 26.68 20.16 -7.03
CA ALA A 97 27.69 19.25 -6.48
C ALA A 97 27.33 18.81 -5.05
N HIS A 98 26.81 19.72 -4.22
CA HIS A 98 26.31 19.41 -2.89
C HIS A 98 25.13 18.42 -2.96
N ALA A 99 24.19 18.63 -3.89
CA ALA A 99 23.07 17.74 -4.11
C ALA A 99 23.52 16.34 -4.55
N GLN A 100 24.49 16.30 -5.47
CA GLN A 100 25.07 15.06 -5.97
C GLN A 100 25.80 14.24 -4.90
N GLU A 101 26.53 14.91 -4.03
CA GLU A 101 27.31 14.23 -2.99
C GLU A 101 26.45 13.75 -1.82
N ASN A 102 25.37 14.47 -1.53
CA ASN A 102 24.61 14.28 -0.31
C ASN A 102 23.24 13.65 -0.55
N PHE A 103 22.54 13.91 -1.64
CA PHE A 103 21.13 13.51 -1.78
C PHE A 103 20.92 12.48 -2.88
N CYS A 104 21.28 12.74 -4.14
CA CYS A 104 21.10 11.75 -5.20
C CYS A 104 22.23 11.79 -6.20
N ARG A 105 22.52 10.66 -6.84
CA ARG A 105 23.61 10.58 -7.85
C ARG A 105 23.43 11.54 -9.01
N HIS A 106 22.18 11.70 -9.45
CA HIS A 106 21.81 12.40 -10.66
C HIS A 106 20.66 13.36 -10.35
N PRO A 107 20.95 14.62 -9.98
CA PRO A 107 19.91 15.63 -9.84
C PRO A 107 19.16 15.81 -11.17
N VAL A 108 17.83 15.79 -11.11
CA VAL A 108 16.95 15.88 -12.27
C VAL A 108 16.88 17.34 -12.73
N PRO A 109 17.13 17.64 -14.02
CA PRO A 109 16.97 18.99 -14.55
C PRO A 109 15.48 19.39 -14.59
N ASP A 110 15.21 20.68 -14.42
CA ASP A 110 13.85 21.22 -14.51
C ASP A 110 13.28 21.00 -15.91
N TYR A 111 14.12 21.20 -16.93
CA TYR A 111 13.86 20.94 -18.35
C TYR A 111 15.19 21.05 -19.13
N TYR A 112 15.14 20.95 -20.46
CA TYR A 112 16.31 21.09 -21.33
C TYR A 112 16.16 22.24 -22.31
N SER A 113 17.28 22.87 -22.66
CA SER A 113 17.37 23.76 -23.83
C SER A 113 18.06 23.01 -24.97
N LEU A 114 17.41 22.98 -26.12
CA LEU A 114 17.96 22.46 -27.36
C LEU A 114 18.36 23.64 -28.25
N GLN A 115 19.61 23.65 -28.71
CA GLN A 115 20.14 24.69 -29.59
C GLN A 115 20.35 24.12 -30.99
N LEU A 116 19.86 24.83 -32.00
CA LEU A 116 20.12 24.56 -33.41
C LEU A 116 21.24 25.49 -33.91
N MET A 117 22.29 24.91 -34.47
CA MET A 117 23.28 25.64 -35.25
C MET A 117 23.30 25.14 -36.69
N GLN A 118 23.12 26.06 -37.65
CA GLN A 118 23.17 25.74 -39.07
C GLN A 118 24.54 26.14 -39.63
N LYS A 119 25.23 25.18 -40.28
CA LYS A 119 26.48 25.44 -40.99
C LYS A 119 26.30 25.15 -42.47
N ASP A 120 26.49 26.17 -43.30
CA ASP A 120 26.61 25.97 -44.73
C ASP A 120 27.97 25.33 -45.05
N ARG A 121 27.96 24.23 -45.79
CA ARG A 121 29.19 23.55 -46.20
C ARG A 121 29.12 23.19 -47.67
N GLU A 122 30.27 23.27 -48.33
CA GLU A 122 30.46 22.67 -49.63
C GLU A 122 31.35 21.44 -49.49
N SER A 123 30.84 20.30 -49.90
CA SER A 123 31.49 19.02 -49.65
C SER A 123 31.32 18.05 -50.81
N ALA A 124 32.11 16.98 -50.82
CA ALA A 124 32.07 16.00 -51.89
C ALA A 124 30.71 15.32 -51.94
N ALA A 125 30.20 15.16 -53.16
CA ALA A 125 28.99 14.42 -53.43
C ALA A 125 29.31 13.26 -54.38
N GLN A 126 28.53 12.20 -54.28
CA GLN A 126 28.65 11.04 -55.16
C GLN A 126 27.27 10.49 -55.46
N VAL A 127 27.08 9.97 -56.67
CA VAL A 127 25.88 9.23 -57.03
C VAL A 127 26.00 7.82 -56.45
N VAL A 128 25.04 7.43 -55.63
CA VAL A 128 24.93 6.10 -55.04
C VAL A 128 23.64 5.43 -55.50
N VAL A 129 23.68 4.11 -55.59
CA VAL A 129 22.49 3.29 -55.83
C VAL A 129 21.91 2.92 -54.47
N CYS A 130 20.62 3.14 -54.29
CA CYS A 130 19.88 2.70 -53.12
C CYS A 130 19.87 1.16 -53.07
N ASP A 131 20.29 0.62 -51.94
CA ASP A 131 20.19 -0.81 -51.63
C ASP A 131 19.95 -0.97 -50.13
N SER A 132 18.70 -1.24 -49.75
CA SER A 132 18.31 -1.43 -48.35
C SER A 132 18.94 -2.66 -47.67
N LYS A 133 19.54 -3.57 -48.45
CA LYS A 133 20.12 -4.83 -47.93
C LYS A 133 21.61 -4.72 -47.65
N ASP A 134 22.32 -3.76 -48.23
CA ASP A 134 23.75 -3.54 -47.97
C ASP A 134 23.96 -2.51 -46.85
N PRO A 135 24.44 -2.92 -45.66
CA PRO A 135 24.71 -2.00 -44.56
C PRO A 135 25.87 -1.03 -44.84
N LYS A 136 26.65 -1.22 -45.91
CA LYS A 136 27.73 -0.32 -46.33
C LYS A 136 27.24 0.84 -47.20
N ILE A 137 26.01 0.76 -47.71
CA ILE A 137 25.40 1.80 -48.55
C ILE A 137 24.60 2.74 -47.65
N PRO A 138 24.68 4.08 -47.83
CA PRO A 138 23.88 5.03 -47.06
C PRO A 138 22.39 4.70 -47.17
N LYS A 139 21.67 4.76 -46.04
CA LYS A 139 20.23 4.47 -45.98
C LYS A 139 19.49 5.26 -47.05
N CYS A 140 18.65 4.57 -47.82
CA CYS A 140 17.91 5.19 -48.91
C CYS A 140 16.98 6.28 -48.37
N PRO A 141 16.94 7.48 -48.99
CA PRO A 141 15.99 8.51 -48.58
C PRO A 141 14.55 8.04 -48.79
N PRO A 142 13.56 8.54 -48.04
CA PRO A 142 12.18 8.00 -48.00
C PRO A 142 11.46 7.92 -49.35
N LYS A 143 11.88 8.73 -50.33
CA LYS A 143 11.29 8.80 -51.68
C LYS A 143 11.94 7.84 -52.70
N TYR A 144 13.00 7.12 -52.33
CA TYR A 144 13.79 6.27 -53.24
C TYR A 144 13.61 4.79 -52.89
N LYS A 145 13.43 3.95 -53.91
CA LYS A 145 13.33 2.49 -53.81
C LYS A 145 14.67 1.83 -54.08
N ASP A 146 14.82 0.57 -53.64
CA ASP A 146 15.99 -0.24 -53.97
C ASP A 146 16.21 -0.28 -55.49
N GLY A 147 17.44 0.01 -55.91
CA GLY A 147 17.84 0.16 -57.32
C GLY A 147 17.81 1.60 -57.84
N ASP A 148 17.13 2.52 -57.16
CA ASP A 148 17.11 3.93 -57.57
C ASP A 148 18.46 4.61 -57.30
N ARG A 149 18.80 5.60 -58.11
CA ARG A 149 20.02 6.40 -57.93
C ARG A 149 19.70 7.71 -57.21
N PHE A 150 20.55 8.09 -56.27
CA PHE A 150 20.46 9.39 -55.61
C PHE A 150 21.84 9.99 -55.36
N VAL A 151 21.89 11.30 -55.12
CA VAL A 151 23.14 12.00 -54.79
C VAL A 151 23.33 11.95 -53.28
N HIS A 152 24.38 11.28 -52.81
CA HIS A 152 24.78 11.30 -51.41
C HIS A 152 25.90 12.30 -51.20
N ARG A 153 25.69 13.23 -50.26
CA ARG A 153 26.66 14.26 -49.88
C ARG A 153 27.41 13.83 -48.62
N SER A 154 28.73 13.80 -48.69
CA SER A 154 29.56 13.53 -47.51
C SER A 154 29.83 14.82 -46.76
N ILE A 155 29.39 14.93 -45.49
CA ILE A 155 29.48 16.17 -44.69
C ILE A 155 30.94 16.62 -44.42
N ASN A 156 31.90 15.68 -44.44
CA ASN A 156 33.29 15.92 -44.01
C ASN A 156 34.34 15.73 -45.12
N LYS A 157 33.97 15.23 -46.30
CA LYS A 157 34.91 15.05 -47.42
C LYS A 157 34.95 16.34 -48.26
N ALA A 158 36.14 16.90 -48.48
CA ALA A 158 36.29 18.14 -49.23
C ALA A 158 35.94 17.98 -50.71
N CYS A 159 35.34 19.02 -51.30
CA CYS A 159 35.06 19.11 -52.73
C CYS A 159 36.38 19.07 -53.55
N PRO A 160 36.53 18.18 -54.54
CA PRO A 160 37.76 18.07 -55.34
C PRO A 160 38.11 19.34 -56.14
N LYS A 161 37.10 20.09 -56.61
CA LYS A 161 37.28 21.29 -57.48
C LYS A 161 37.74 22.54 -56.72
N ILE A 162 37.50 22.59 -55.41
CA ILE A 162 37.90 23.71 -54.55
C ILE A 162 39.21 23.30 -53.87
N GLY A 163 40.32 23.44 -54.59
CA GLY A 163 41.62 22.92 -54.19
C GLY A 163 41.95 23.18 -52.71
N LYS A 164 42.16 22.11 -51.94
CA LYS A 164 42.62 22.07 -50.52
C LYS A 164 42.13 23.19 -49.58
N ALA A 165 40.98 23.82 -49.83
CA ALA A 165 40.35 24.69 -48.85
C ALA A 165 39.87 23.76 -47.73
N LYS A 166 40.67 23.65 -46.67
CA LYS A 166 40.42 22.77 -45.53
C LYS A 166 39.00 23.05 -45.03
N LEU A 167 38.12 22.05 -45.07
CA LEU A 167 36.97 22.00 -44.16
C LEU A 167 37.57 22.19 -42.76
N LYS A 168 37.44 23.40 -42.20
CA LYS A 168 38.25 23.83 -41.05
C LYS A 168 38.01 22.95 -39.81
N ASP A 169 36.80 22.40 -39.66
CA ASP A 169 36.42 21.56 -38.53
C ASP A 169 35.74 20.27 -39.02
N ARG A 170 36.14 19.09 -38.53
CA ARG A 170 35.38 17.86 -38.79
C ARG A 170 34.10 17.90 -37.93
N LEU A 171 32.93 17.76 -38.55
CA LEU A 171 31.67 17.65 -37.83
C LEU A 171 31.42 16.19 -37.48
N VAL A 172 31.31 15.90 -36.19
CA VAL A 172 31.05 14.56 -35.65
C VAL A 172 30.04 14.72 -34.54
N ASP A 173 29.16 13.74 -34.38
CA ASP A 173 28.28 13.68 -33.22
C ASP A 173 29.13 13.67 -31.93
N LEU A 174 28.72 14.51 -30.98
CA LEU A 174 29.26 14.52 -29.63
C LEU A 174 28.20 13.93 -28.69
N ASP A 175 28.58 13.62 -27.46
CA ASP A 175 27.64 13.06 -26.48
C ASP A 175 26.35 13.91 -26.35
N ASN A 176 26.50 15.24 -26.40
CA ASN A 176 25.42 16.22 -26.27
C ASN A 176 24.97 16.86 -27.59
N SER A 177 25.51 16.46 -28.75
CA SER A 177 25.14 17.08 -30.04
C SER A 177 25.03 16.08 -31.17
N VAL A 178 23.99 16.22 -32.00
CA VAL A 178 23.77 15.40 -33.19
C VAL A 178 23.86 16.28 -34.44
N VAL A 179 24.53 15.76 -35.48
CA VAL A 179 24.75 16.43 -36.76
C VAL A 179 23.88 15.81 -37.85
N CYS A 180 22.98 16.60 -38.44
CA CYS A 180 22.01 16.18 -39.45
C CYS A 180 22.24 16.90 -40.77
N SER A 181 22.27 16.15 -41.88
CA SER A 181 22.36 16.72 -43.24
C SER A 181 21.03 16.79 -43.98
N ASP A 182 20.03 16.09 -43.46
CA ASP A 182 18.73 15.91 -44.09
C ASP A 182 17.68 16.60 -43.21
N GLU A 183 16.52 16.91 -43.80
CA GLU A 183 15.38 17.42 -43.04
C GLU A 183 14.94 16.39 -42.00
N THR A 184 14.77 16.84 -40.76
CA THR A 184 14.42 15.99 -39.61
C THR A 184 13.16 16.49 -38.95
N ASP A 185 12.44 15.59 -38.29
CA ASP A 185 11.28 15.95 -37.47
C ASP A 185 11.67 16.94 -36.36
N LEU A 186 12.91 16.91 -35.86
CA LEU A 186 13.44 17.92 -34.94
C LEU A 186 13.43 19.33 -35.55
N LEU A 187 13.82 19.47 -36.82
CA LEU A 187 13.85 20.76 -37.51
C LEU A 187 12.43 21.27 -37.79
N HIS A 188 11.58 20.38 -38.29
CA HIS A 188 10.20 20.69 -38.63
C HIS A 188 9.35 20.99 -37.39
N ASP A 189 9.30 20.07 -36.42
CA ASP A 189 8.37 20.13 -35.30
C ASP A 189 8.82 21.12 -34.21
N LEU A 190 10.13 21.24 -33.94
CA LEU A 190 10.63 22.12 -32.86
C LEU A 190 10.90 23.55 -33.34
N TYR A 191 11.38 23.73 -34.57
CA TYR A 191 11.79 25.04 -35.09
C TYR A 191 10.85 25.60 -36.15
N SER A 192 9.90 24.79 -36.66
CA SER A 192 9.01 25.18 -37.77
C SER A 192 9.80 25.63 -39.01
N ILE A 193 10.98 25.03 -39.23
CA ILE A 193 11.82 25.28 -40.39
C ILE A 193 11.59 24.13 -41.37
N MET A 194 11.10 24.47 -42.55
CA MET A 194 11.03 23.54 -43.68
C MET A 194 12.09 23.93 -44.70
N TRP A 195 12.72 22.94 -45.31
CA TRP A 195 13.59 23.22 -46.44
C TRP A 195 12.72 23.56 -47.66
N PRO A 196 13.04 24.62 -48.43
CA PRO A 196 12.34 24.84 -49.69
C PRO A 196 12.49 23.61 -50.58
N ASP A 197 11.42 23.23 -51.29
CA ASP A 197 11.35 22.13 -52.27
C ASP A 197 12.28 22.32 -53.49
N SER A 198 13.47 22.89 -53.32
CA SER A 198 14.46 23.07 -54.37
C SER A 198 15.26 21.79 -54.60
N VAL A 199 14.59 20.65 -54.75
CA VAL A 199 15.21 19.49 -55.39
C VAL A 199 15.21 19.81 -56.88
N ARG A 200 16.32 20.32 -57.40
CA ARG A 200 16.56 20.16 -58.85
C ARG A 200 16.54 18.66 -59.10
N GLU A 201 15.54 18.16 -59.83
CA GLU A 201 15.53 16.77 -60.28
C GLU A 201 16.81 16.50 -61.07
N TYR A 202 17.76 15.80 -60.45
CA TYR A 202 18.97 15.38 -61.12
C TYR A 202 18.60 14.26 -62.09
N LYS A 203 18.76 14.52 -63.38
CA LYS A 203 18.66 13.47 -64.40
C LYS A 203 19.93 12.63 -64.36
N PHE A 204 19.82 11.41 -63.86
CA PHE A 204 20.93 10.46 -63.87
C PHE A 204 21.14 9.90 -65.29
N LEU A 205 22.40 9.65 -65.67
CA LEU A 205 22.73 8.97 -66.93
C LEU A 205 22.01 7.61 -66.99
N GLY A 206 21.23 7.38 -68.04
CA GLY A 206 20.63 6.08 -68.32
C GLY A 206 21.71 5.02 -68.61
N PRO A 207 21.37 3.71 -68.55
CA PRO A 207 22.31 2.61 -68.79
C PRO A 207 23.06 2.74 -70.13
N ASN A 208 22.35 3.13 -71.19
CA ASN A 208 22.92 3.35 -72.51
C ASN A 208 23.94 4.50 -72.51
N CYS A 209 23.66 5.59 -71.80
CA CYS A 209 24.58 6.72 -71.73
C CYS A 209 25.85 6.39 -70.94
N LEU A 210 25.74 5.57 -69.88
CA LEU A 210 26.91 5.07 -69.15
C LEU A 210 27.78 4.16 -70.03
N GLU A 211 27.15 3.29 -70.83
CA GLU A 211 27.88 2.42 -71.77
C GLU A 211 28.60 3.24 -72.85
N LEU A 212 27.93 4.28 -73.36
CA LEU A 212 28.51 5.21 -74.34
C LEU A 212 29.65 6.04 -73.73
N GLU A 213 29.51 6.52 -72.49
CA GLU A 213 30.57 7.24 -71.76
C GLU A 213 31.77 6.33 -71.50
N ALA A 214 31.55 5.08 -71.06
CA ALA A 214 32.62 4.11 -70.83
C ALA A 214 33.39 3.78 -72.11
N LYS A 215 32.69 3.56 -73.23
CA LYS A 215 33.31 3.36 -74.55
C LYS A 215 34.10 4.60 -74.99
N CYS A 216 33.56 5.78 -74.75
CA CYS A 216 34.22 7.03 -75.07
C CYS A 216 35.48 7.27 -74.22
N SER A 217 35.41 7.07 -72.90
CA SER A 217 36.55 7.18 -71.99
C SER A 217 37.65 6.19 -72.38
N ASN A 218 37.28 4.93 -72.63
CA ASN A 218 38.26 3.92 -73.04
C ASN A 218 38.96 4.30 -74.36
N CYS A 219 38.24 4.91 -75.31
CA CYS A 219 38.86 5.47 -76.52
C CYS A 219 39.83 6.61 -76.19
N LEU A 220 39.42 7.56 -75.35
CA LEU A 220 40.27 8.70 -74.95
C LEU A 220 41.53 8.24 -74.19
N ASP A 221 41.41 7.21 -73.34
CA ASP A 221 42.50 6.63 -72.56
C ASP A 221 43.46 5.81 -73.45
N THR A 222 42.94 5.08 -74.44
CA THR A 222 43.76 4.32 -75.41
C THR A 222 44.33 5.17 -76.54
N ALA A 223 43.79 6.37 -76.78
CA ALA A 223 44.29 7.30 -77.80
C ALA A 223 45.65 7.92 -77.47
N GLY A 224 46.20 7.65 -76.27
CA GLY A 224 47.60 7.95 -75.94
C GLY A 224 47.96 9.43 -76.12
N CYS A 225 47.30 10.32 -75.38
CA CYS A 225 47.78 11.70 -75.28
C CYS A 225 49.05 11.71 -74.42
N PRO A 226 50.22 12.13 -74.92
CA PRO A 226 51.41 12.23 -74.07
C PRO A 226 51.12 13.19 -72.91
N SER A 227 51.36 12.73 -71.68
CA SER A 227 51.27 13.57 -70.48
C SER A 227 52.23 14.74 -70.63
N ILE A 228 51.75 15.95 -70.38
CA ILE A 228 52.54 17.19 -70.39
C ILE A 228 53.52 17.15 -69.22
N GLU A 229 54.60 16.41 -69.38
CA GLU A 229 55.84 16.54 -68.64
C GLU A 229 56.96 16.58 -69.68
N ILE A 230 57.12 17.73 -70.33
CA ILE A 230 58.41 18.32 -70.75
C ILE A 230 58.07 19.75 -71.17
N ARG A 231 58.41 20.72 -70.31
CA ARG A 231 58.58 22.12 -70.72
C ARG A 231 59.88 22.21 -71.53
N ASN A 232 59.85 23.07 -72.54
CA ASN A 232 60.94 23.50 -73.42
C ASN A 232 61.07 22.68 -74.70
N TYR A 233 60.26 23.00 -75.71
CA TYR A 233 60.74 23.20 -77.08
C TYR A 233 59.69 24.02 -77.84
N THR A 234 60.14 25.09 -78.50
CA THR A 234 59.36 25.91 -79.43
C THR A 234 59.03 25.08 -80.66
N PHE A 235 57.77 24.67 -80.81
CA PHE A 235 57.28 24.06 -82.04
C PHE A 235 56.17 24.90 -82.67
N SER A 236 56.30 25.04 -83.99
CA SER A 236 55.46 25.82 -84.89
C SER A 236 53.99 25.39 -84.86
N LEU A 237 53.13 26.35 -85.14
CA LEU A 237 51.69 26.43 -84.85
C LEU A 237 50.80 25.78 -85.93
N GLU A 238 51.22 24.68 -86.56
CA GLU A 238 50.49 24.15 -87.74
C GLU A 238 50.03 22.68 -87.70
N ASP A 239 50.15 21.95 -86.58
CA ASP A 239 49.45 20.66 -86.47
C ASP A 239 49.04 20.38 -85.00
N ASN A 240 48.20 21.27 -84.45
CA ASN A 240 47.48 21.06 -83.17
C ASN A 240 46.42 19.96 -83.34
N ARG A 241 46.85 18.71 -83.51
CA ARG A 241 45.95 17.57 -83.38
C ARG A 241 45.74 17.33 -81.89
N CYS A 242 44.66 17.87 -81.32
CA CYS A 242 44.19 17.45 -80.00
C CYS A 242 44.07 15.91 -80.04
N CYS A 243 44.91 15.20 -79.28
CA CYS A 243 45.09 13.75 -79.35
C CYS A 243 43.85 12.90 -78.97
N GLY A 244 42.68 13.52 -78.78
CA GLY A 244 41.38 12.86 -78.63
C GLY A 244 40.35 13.12 -79.73
N ILE A 245 40.62 13.99 -80.73
CA ILE A 245 39.62 14.40 -81.74
C ILE A 245 39.04 13.20 -82.51
N LYS A 246 39.85 12.18 -82.80
CA LYS A 246 39.38 10.97 -83.48
C LYS A 246 38.35 10.22 -82.63
N CYS A 247 38.55 10.14 -81.32
CA CYS A 247 37.58 9.55 -80.39
C CYS A 247 36.33 10.40 -80.26
N PHE A 248 36.45 11.72 -80.10
CA PHE A 248 35.29 12.62 -80.07
C PHE A 248 34.46 12.59 -81.35
N ASN A 249 35.07 12.22 -82.49
CA ASN A 249 34.36 12.04 -83.75
C ASN A 249 33.63 10.69 -83.89
N GLN A 250 33.89 9.71 -83.02
CA GLN A 250 33.21 8.42 -83.03
C GLN A 250 31.77 8.55 -82.53
N SER A 251 30.87 7.75 -83.11
CA SER A 251 29.42 7.82 -82.85
C SER A 251 29.06 7.69 -81.37
N HIS A 252 29.81 6.86 -80.62
CA HIS A 252 29.58 6.67 -79.20
C HIS A 252 30.06 7.84 -78.33
N CYS A 253 31.16 8.51 -78.66
CA CYS A 253 31.54 9.75 -77.96
C CYS A 253 30.59 10.90 -78.29
N LYS A 254 30.17 11.06 -79.55
CA LYS A 254 29.17 12.07 -79.92
C LYS A 254 27.84 11.84 -79.21
N ALA A 255 27.42 10.58 -79.07
CA ALA A 255 26.20 10.22 -78.34
C ALA A 255 26.37 10.33 -76.81
N ALA A 256 27.56 10.07 -76.27
CA ALA A 256 27.86 10.24 -74.84
C ALA A 256 27.80 11.70 -74.40
N TYR A 257 28.23 12.63 -75.26
CA TYR A 257 28.23 14.09 -75.00
C TYR A 257 27.07 14.84 -75.69
N SER A 258 26.11 14.15 -76.31
CA SER A 258 24.95 14.80 -76.92
C SER A 258 23.89 15.19 -75.89
N ALA A 259 23.00 16.12 -76.23
CA ALA A 259 21.90 16.58 -75.36
C ALA A 259 20.97 15.46 -74.84
N SER A 260 20.98 14.27 -75.44
CA SER A 260 20.27 13.07 -74.99
C SER A 260 20.92 12.34 -73.81
N CYS A 261 22.20 12.62 -73.49
CA CYS A 261 22.90 12.11 -72.33
C CYS A 261 23.28 13.28 -71.40
N PRO A 262 22.66 13.41 -70.21
CA PRO A 262 22.93 14.51 -69.29
C PRO A 262 24.33 14.39 -68.69
N GLU A 263 25.06 15.52 -68.52
CA GLU A 263 26.33 15.53 -67.78
C GLU A 263 26.09 15.10 -66.32
N ALA A 264 26.49 13.88 -65.96
CA ALA A 264 26.33 13.39 -64.59
C ALA A 264 27.67 13.12 -63.91
N LYS A 265 28.36 14.20 -63.51
CA LYS A 265 29.37 14.14 -62.44
C LYS A 265 29.12 15.25 -61.43
N VAL A 266 28.20 14.98 -60.50
CA VAL A 266 28.06 15.80 -59.30
C VAL A 266 29.19 15.42 -58.35
N GLU A 267 30.29 16.17 -58.40
CA GLU A 267 31.47 15.94 -57.54
C GLU A 267 31.37 16.70 -56.22
N CYS A 268 30.59 17.78 -56.19
CA CYS A 268 30.45 18.66 -55.05
C CYS A 268 28.99 19.08 -54.86
N ALA A 269 28.55 19.13 -53.60
CA ALA A 269 27.25 19.65 -53.21
C ALA A 269 27.42 20.64 -52.06
N ARG A 270 26.72 21.78 -52.19
CA ARG A 270 26.58 22.77 -51.13
C ARG A 270 25.23 22.58 -50.45
N GLY A 271 25.20 22.72 -49.13
CA GLY A 271 23.96 22.64 -48.38
C GLY A 271 24.17 22.90 -46.90
N ILE A 272 23.06 23.10 -46.21
CA ILE A 272 23.04 23.33 -44.77
C ILE A 272 23.28 22.00 -44.06
N VAL A 273 23.91 22.07 -42.89
CA VAL A 273 24.06 20.97 -41.92
C VAL A 273 23.58 21.51 -40.59
N ASP A 274 22.61 20.83 -40.00
CA ASP A 274 21.96 21.19 -38.75
C ASP A 274 22.65 20.47 -37.59
N ILE A 275 23.00 21.20 -36.54
CA ILE A 275 23.63 20.66 -35.33
C ILE A 275 22.69 20.93 -34.17
N PHE A 276 22.12 19.87 -33.60
CA PHE A 276 21.21 19.94 -32.46
C PHE A 276 21.96 19.61 -31.17
N SER A 277 22.17 20.61 -30.31
CA SER A 277 22.90 20.46 -29.05
C SER A 277 21.96 20.56 -27.86
N LEU A 278 21.98 19.55 -26.97
CA LEU A 278 21.13 19.48 -25.78
C LEU A 278 21.89 19.97 -24.54
N PHE A 279 21.27 20.85 -23.77
CA PHE A 279 21.81 21.38 -22.51
C PHE A 279 20.76 21.28 -21.39
N PRO A 280 21.12 20.77 -20.21
CA PRO A 280 20.23 20.71 -19.05
C PRO A 280 20.01 22.11 -18.46
N ARG A 281 18.83 22.36 -17.88
CA ARG A 281 18.51 23.59 -17.14
C ARG A 281 18.13 23.25 -15.70
N PHE A 282 18.75 23.96 -14.76
CA PHE A 282 18.61 23.80 -13.32
C PHE A 282 18.29 25.17 -12.70
N GLU A 283 17.13 25.71 -13.05
CA GLU A 283 16.69 27.03 -12.61
C GLU A 283 16.39 27.07 -11.11
N THR A 284 15.90 25.96 -10.55
CA THR A 284 15.48 25.87 -9.15
C THR A 284 16.61 25.49 -8.18
N MET A 285 17.76 25.04 -8.68
CA MET A 285 18.86 24.42 -7.92
C MET A 285 19.45 25.27 -6.79
N GLU A 286 19.37 26.60 -6.83
CA GLU A 286 19.82 27.43 -5.69
C GLU A 286 18.91 27.29 -4.47
N ARG A 287 17.65 26.90 -4.68
CA ARG A 287 16.63 26.76 -3.64
C ARG A 287 16.32 25.30 -3.35
N GLU A 288 16.00 24.54 -4.38
CA GLU A 288 15.56 23.15 -4.27
C GLU A 288 16.17 22.27 -5.36
N PHE A 289 16.27 20.98 -5.08
CA PHE A 289 16.71 19.98 -6.04
C PHE A 289 15.67 18.87 -6.16
N SER A 290 15.71 18.16 -7.30
CA SER A 290 14.82 17.04 -7.59
C SER A 290 15.63 15.76 -7.82
N CYS A 291 15.20 14.65 -7.23
CA CYS A 291 15.80 13.33 -7.40
C CYS A 291 14.77 12.35 -7.95
N HIS A 292 15.15 11.56 -8.95
CA HIS A 292 14.30 10.50 -9.49
C HIS A 292 14.54 9.21 -8.70
N LEU A 293 13.49 8.70 -8.06
CA LEU A 293 13.54 7.52 -7.23
C LEU A 293 12.62 6.41 -7.78
N GLU A 294 13.03 5.17 -7.57
CA GLU A 294 12.28 3.94 -7.89
C GLU A 294 12.03 3.16 -6.59
N TYR A 295 10.83 2.62 -6.48
CA TYR A 295 10.39 1.83 -5.34
C TYR A 295 11.14 0.50 -5.24
N ALA A 296 11.67 0.21 -4.06
CA ALA A 296 12.38 -1.02 -3.75
C ALA A 296 11.51 -1.88 -2.82
N PRO A 297 10.72 -2.84 -3.36
CA PRO A 297 9.83 -3.66 -2.53
C PRO A 297 10.62 -4.54 -1.55
N PRO A 298 10.18 -4.63 -0.29
CA PRO A 298 10.76 -5.57 0.68
C PRO A 298 10.34 -7.01 0.35
N GLU A 299 11.10 -7.99 0.85
CA GLU A 299 10.76 -9.42 0.69
C GLU A 299 9.43 -9.78 1.35
N TYR A 300 9.16 -9.20 2.51
CA TYR A 300 7.90 -9.30 3.25
C TYR A 300 7.59 -7.97 3.94
N LEU A 301 6.31 -7.66 4.11
CA LEU A 301 5.81 -6.49 4.83
C LEU A 301 5.79 -6.73 6.34
N TYR A 302 5.41 -7.92 6.79
CA TYR A 302 5.50 -8.34 8.18
C TYR A 302 5.24 -9.84 8.30
N SER A 303 5.76 -10.41 9.38
CA SER A 303 5.53 -11.79 9.77
C SER A 303 4.68 -11.83 11.03
N LEU A 304 3.61 -12.61 11.01
CA LEU A 304 2.72 -12.84 12.14
C LEU A 304 2.84 -14.28 12.58
N ASN A 305 3.10 -14.45 13.87
CA ASN A 305 3.00 -15.73 14.53
C ASN A 305 1.93 -15.67 15.61
N TYR A 306 1.21 -16.77 15.81
CA TYR A 306 0.31 -16.85 16.94
C TYR A 306 0.30 -18.25 17.57
N ALA A 307 0.04 -18.28 18.87
CA ALA A 307 -0.18 -19.49 19.66
C ALA A 307 -1.44 -19.35 20.50
N ILE A 308 -2.15 -20.46 20.68
CA ILE A 308 -3.39 -20.51 21.47
C ILE A 308 -3.13 -21.30 22.73
N ARG A 309 -3.51 -20.72 23.87
CA ARG A 309 -3.42 -21.34 25.18
C ARG A 309 -4.80 -21.42 25.80
N VAL A 310 -5.09 -22.57 26.40
CA VAL A 310 -6.32 -22.79 27.17
C VAL A 310 -5.91 -23.25 28.56
N PRO A 311 -5.59 -22.30 29.47
CA PRO A 311 -5.01 -22.63 30.78
C PRO A 311 -5.90 -23.56 31.62
N SER A 312 -7.23 -23.44 31.50
CA SER A 312 -8.19 -24.23 32.28
C SER A 312 -8.11 -25.73 32.05
N ILE A 313 -7.65 -26.18 30.87
CA ILE A 313 -7.47 -27.59 30.52
C ILE A 313 -6.01 -27.95 30.21
N GLY A 314 -5.08 -27.04 30.48
CA GLY A 314 -3.64 -27.23 30.25
C GLY A 314 -3.24 -27.44 28.78
N LEU A 315 -4.05 -27.00 27.82
CA LEU A 315 -3.73 -27.15 26.40
C LEU A 315 -2.91 -25.97 25.89
N ASN A 316 -1.80 -26.27 25.21
CA ASN A 316 -0.99 -25.29 24.50
C ASN A 316 -0.78 -25.77 23.06
N ILE A 317 -1.20 -24.96 22.10
CA ILE A 317 -1.15 -25.28 20.68
C ILE A 317 0.13 -24.71 20.09
N SER A 318 0.78 -25.49 19.23
CA SER A 318 2.00 -25.07 18.54
C SER A 318 1.79 -23.79 17.76
N GLU A 319 2.83 -22.95 17.77
CA GLU A 319 2.85 -21.67 17.07
C GLU A 319 2.64 -21.86 15.56
N LYS A 320 1.76 -21.05 14.97
CA LYS A 320 1.59 -20.95 13.52
C LYS A 320 2.24 -19.68 13.01
N HIS A 321 2.89 -19.76 11.85
CA HIS A 321 3.61 -18.65 11.23
C HIS A 321 3.00 -18.29 9.88
N PHE A 322 2.80 -16.99 9.66
CA PHE A 322 2.39 -16.38 8.41
C PHE A 322 3.32 -15.23 8.04
N ALA A 323 3.54 -15.01 6.75
CA ALA A 323 4.26 -13.86 6.23
C ALA A 323 3.42 -13.16 5.16
N VAL A 324 3.35 -11.83 5.21
CA VAL A 324 2.70 -11.00 4.20
C VAL A 324 3.75 -10.49 3.24
N THR A 325 3.62 -10.79 1.96
CA THR A 325 4.52 -10.29 0.91
C THR A 325 3.81 -9.28 0.02
N PRO A 326 4.49 -8.19 -0.40
CA PRO A 326 3.89 -7.21 -1.31
C PRO A 326 3.90 -7.76 -2.74
N THR A 327 2.74 -7.79 -3.42
CA THR A 327 2.67 -8.16 -4.84
C THR A 327 2.68 -6.96 -5.77
N SER A 328 2.29 -5.79 -5.26
CA SER A 328 2.27 -4.51 -5.97
C SER A 328 2.54 -3.35 -5.00
N PRO A 329 2.78 -2.12 -5.50
CA PRO A 329 2.87 -0.93 -4.66
C PRO A 329 1.61 -0.69 -3.82
N GLU A 330 0.42 -0.89 -4.38
CA GLU A 330 -0.87 -0.71 -3.70
C GLU A 330 -1.03 -1.70 -2.52
N ASP A 331 -0.51 -2.91 -2.69
CA ASP A 331 -0.47 -3.94 -1.65
C ASP A 331 0.42 -3.54 -0.45
N HIS A 332 1.52 -2.83 -0.72
CA HIS A 332 2.32 -2.22 0.35
C HIS A 332 1.56 -1.06 0.96
N GLU A 333 0.99 -0.17 0.14
CA GLU A 333 0.25 1.00 0.61
C GLU A 333 -0.84 0.62 1.62
N ARG A 334 -1.72 -0.30 1.24
CA ARG A 334 -2.88 -0.69 2.05
C ARG A 334 -3.37 -2.08 1.68
N ARG A 335 -3.49 -2.96 2.69
CA ARG A 335 -4.04 -4.30 2.49
C ARG A 335 -4.77 -4.82 3.72
N LEU A 336 -5.82 -5.60 3.48
CA LEU A 336 -6.45 -6.47 4.48
C LEU A 336 -6.01 -7.92 4.23
N SER A 337 -5.31 -8.50 5.19
CA SER A 337 -4.81 -9.87 5.18
C SER A 337 -5.55 -10.71 6.22
N ARG A 338 -5.77 -12.00 5.93
CA ARG A 338 -6.41 -12.95 6.85
C ARG A 338 -5.44 -14.07 7.21
N PHE A 339 -5.25 -14.30 8.50
CA PHE A 339 -4.43 -15.34 9.12
C PHE A 339 -5.35 -16.22 9.97
N ASP A 340 -5.98 -17.21 9.34
CA ASP A 340 -7.06 -18.00 9.95
C ASP A 340 -8.22 -17.11 10.44
N PHE A 341 -8.38 -16.95 11.76
CA PHE A 341 -9.38 -16.07 12.40
C PHE A 341 -8.87 -14.65 12.66
N ILE A 342 -7.55 -14.41 12.59
CA ILE A 342 -6.95 -13.09 12.80
C ILE A 342 -6.98 -12.33 11.48
N GLN A 343 -7.42 -11.09 11.51
CA GLN A 343 -7.34 -10.16 10.38
C GLN A 343 -6.28 -9.11 10.67
N GLY A 344 -5.43 -8.82 9.68
CA GLY A 344 -4.45 -7.74 9.73
C GLY A 344 -4.78 -6.70 8.68
N PHE A 345 -4.98 -5.46 9.07
CA PHE A 345 -5.14 -4.34 8.16
C PHE A 345 -3.96 -3.40 8.35
N HIS A 346 -3.21 -3.14 7.28
CA HIS A 346 -2.16 -2.12 7.30
C HIS A 346 -2.48 -0.99 6.34
N ASP A 347 -1.95 0.18 6.66
CA ASP A 347 -2.04 1.39 5.85
C ASP A 347 -0.80 2.24 6.11
N THR A 348 -0.03 2.50 5.06
CA THR A 348 1.19 3.31 5.13
C THR A 348 0.90 4.81 5.22
N ARG A 349 -0.33 5.22 4.91
CA ARG A 349 -0.78 6.62 4.78
C ARG A 349 0.04 7.46 3.80
N PHE A 350 0.77 6.79 2.91
CA PHE A 350 1.62 7.38 1.90
C PHE A 350 1.38 6.63 0.59
N PRO A 351 1.03 7.32 -0.52
CA PRO A 351 0.79 6.66 -1.79
C PRO A 351 2.08 6.02 -2.30
N VAL A 352 2.12 4.69 -2.39
CA VAL A 352 3.32 3.97 -2.80
C VAL A 352 3.32 3.88 -4.33
N LEU A 353 4.17 4.67 -4.97
CA LEU A 353 4.33 4.72 -6.42
C LEU A 353 5.55 3.92 -6.88
N GLU A 354 5.50 3.31 -8.07
CA GLU A 354 6.67 2.63 -8.67
C GLU A 354 7.85 3.57 -8.84
N GLU A 355 7.60 4.80 -9.30
CA GLU A 355 8.59 5.85 -9.45
C GLU A 355 8.03 7.19 -9.01
N LEU A 356 8.90 8.03 -8.45
CA LEU A 356 8.53 9.38 -8.02
C LEU A 356 9.69 10.36 -8.14
N ILE A 357 9.36 11.65 -8.08
CA ILE A 357 10.33 12.72 -7.89
C ILE A 357 10.32 13.14 -6.43
N LEU A 358 11.48 13.00 -5.77
CA LEU A 358 11.70 13.53 -4.43
C LEU A 358 12.33 14.91 -4.53
N GLN A 359 11.67 15.93 -3.99
CA GLN A 359 12.18 17.30 -3.95
C GLN A 359 12.66 17.66 -2.54
N GLY A 360 13.82 18.31 -2.47
CA GLY A 360 14.41 18.80 -1.23
C GLY A 360 14.77 20.29 -1.33
N ASP A 361 14.40 21.07 -0.31
CA ASP A 361 14.79 22.47 -0.17
C ASP A 361 16.12 22.57 0.60
N HIS A 362 17.11 23.25 0.03
CA HIS A 362 18.44 23.36 0.63
C HIS A 362 18.43 24.04 2.01
N ALA A 363 17.64 25.09 2.17
CA ALA A 363 17.56 25.83 3.43
C ALA A 363 16.91 24.97 4.51
N GLU A 364 15.78 24.33 4.19
CA GLU A 364 15.08 23.45 5.12
C GLU A 364 15.97 22.28 5.56
N LEU A 365 16.58 21.56 4.61
CA LEU A 365 17.41 20.40 4.89
C LEU A 365 18.69 20.71 5.68
N SER A 366 19.17 21.96 5.63
CA SER A 366 20.33 22.42 6.39
C SER A 366 20.06 22.64 7.88
N ILE A 367 18.82 22.97 8.24
CA ILE A 367 18.41 23.26 9.62
C ILE A 367 18.19 21.97 10.43
N TYR A 368 17.70 20.91 9.79
CA TYR A 368 17.38 19.66 10.46
C TYR A 368 18.63 18.78 10.68
N ASN A 369 18.98 18.60 11.96
CA ASN A 369 19.98 17.62 12.43
C ASN A 369 19.37 16.23 12.71
N ASN A 370 18.07 16.04 12.47
CA ASN A 370 17.37 14.78 12.70
C ASN A 370 17.71 13.74 11.62
N LEU A 371 17.58 12.46 12.00
CA LEU A 371 17.75 11.32 11.09
C LEU A 371 16.73 11.32 9.93
N PHE A 372 15.51 11.75 10.22
CA PHE A 372 14.46 11.99 9.25
C PHE A 372 14.41 13.47 8.90
N LYS A 373 14.45 13.78 7.61
CA LYS A 373 14.39 15.15 7.11
C LYS A 373 13.12 15.34 6.26
N PRO A 374 12.56 16.57 6.23
CA PRO A 374 11.39 16.86 5.42
C PRO A 374 11.75 16.96 3.93
N TYR A 375 10.93 16.34 3.09
CA TYR A 375 10.98 16.40 1.64
C TYR A 375 9.56 16.47 1.08
N ARG A 376 9.46 16.58 -0.24
CA ARG A 376 8.20 16.54 -0.97
C ARG A 376 8.27 15.44 -2.02
N ALA A 377 7.40 14.45 -1.91
CA ALA A 377 7.25 13.42 -2.93
C ALA A 377 6.21 13.88 -3.96
N ARG A 378 6.52 13.70 -5.24
CA ARG A 378 5.61 14.02 -6.34
C ARG A 378 5.55 12.88 -7.36
N PRO A 379 4.36 12.51 -7.87
CA PRO A 379 4.24 11.55 -8.95
C PRO A 379 4.88 12.10 -10.23
N ILE A 380 5.44 11.20 -11.05
CA ILE A 380 5.89 11.53 -12.41
C ILE A 380 4.66 11.63 -13.31
N LYS A 381 4.58 12.67 -14.14
CA LYS A 381 3.46 12.83 -15.08
C LYS A 381 3.44 11.70 -16.09
N SER A 382 2.24 11.21 -16.39
CA SER A 382 2.04 10.30 -17.52
C SER A 382 2.16 11.04 -18.86
N ALA A 383 2.33 10.30 -19.96
CA ALA A 383 2.35 10.88 -21.32
C ALA A 383 1.06 11.64 -21.66
N GLU A 384 -0.06 11.28 -21.04
CA GLU A 384 -1.37 11.90 -21.23
C GLU A 384 -1.49 13.24 -20.48
N GLU A 385 -0.82 13.35 -19.33
CA GLU A 385 -0.77 14.58 -18.52
C GLU A 385 0.21 15.62 -19.06
N LEU A 386 1.24 15.17 -19.80
CA LEU A 386 2.19 16.06 -20.46
C LEU A 386 1.52 16.80 -21.62
N GLN A 387 1.45 18.13 -21.50
CA GLN A 387 0.79 18.95 -22.50
C GLN A 387 1.61 19.02 -23.78
N LYS A 388 1.09 18.47 -24.87
CA LYS A 388 1.58 18.74 -26.22
C LYS A 388 0.99 20.07 -26.70
N LYS A 389 1.63 21.19 -26.35
CA LYS A 389 1.29 22.48 -26.96
C LYS A 389 1.61 22.43 -28.46
N ALA A 390 0.84 23.17 -29.26
CA ALA A 390 1.04 23.23 -30.71
C ALA A 390 2.38 23.85 -31.13
N TYR A 391 3.06 24.58 -30.25
CA TYR A 391 4.30 25.29 -30.55
C TYR A 391 5.29 25.23 -29.39
N TYR A 392 6.56 25.10 -29.72
CA TYR A 392 7.67 25.20 -28.79
C TYR A 392 8.10 26.65 -28.62
N THR A 393 8.50 27.04 -27.41
CA THR A 393 9.05 28.37 -27.16
C THR A 393 10.44 28.46 -27.78
N THR A 394 10.53 29.10 -28.94
CA THR A 394 11.78 29.23 -29.69
C THR A 394 12.26 30.68 -29.68
N ASP A 395 13.44 30.92 -29.09
CA ASP A 395 14.17 32.17 -29.27
C ASP A 395 14.82 32.14 -30.66
N ARG A 396 14.22 32.88 -31.60
CA ARG A 396 14.68 32.97 -32.99
C ARG A 396 16.05 33.64 -33.12
N SER A 397 16.47 34.44 -32.16
CA SER A 397 17.76 35.13 -32.20
C SER A 397 18.93 34.17 -31.88
N SER A 398 18.71 33.23 -30.96
CA SER A 398 19.70 32.24 -30.54
C SER A 398 19.47 30.83 -31.11
N MET A 399 18.41 30.64 -31.92
CA MET A 399 17.94 29.34 -32.41
C MET A 399 17.85 28.31 -31.29
N MET A 400 17.26 28.72 -30.15
CA MET A 400 17.13 27.88 -28.96
C MET A 400 15.67 27.58 -28.70
N THR A 401 15.36 26.34 -28.39
CA THR A 401 14.02 25.87 -28.02
C THR A 401 14.09 25.12 -26.70
N TYR A 402 13.01 25.12 -25.93
CA TYR A 402 12.96 24.50 -24.60
C TYR A 402 12.04 23.28 -24.60
N VAL A 403 12.57 22.16 -24.15
CA VAL A 403 11.92 20.85 -24.23
C VAL A 403 11.95 20.12 -22.89
N GLN A 404 10.98 19.24 -22.70
CA GLN A 404 10.91 18.25 -21.63
C GLN A 404 10.76 16.87 -22.26
N PHE A 405 11.28 15.84 -21.61
CA PHE A 405 11.13 14.45 -22.04
C PHE A 405 10.05 13.74 -21.25
N GLU A 406 9.51 12.66 -21.83
CA GLU A 406 8.46 11.83 -21.22
C GLU A 406 8.84 11.28 -19.83
N ARG A 407 10.12 10.95 -19.62
CA ARG A 407 10.67 10.42 -18.36
C ARG A 407 12.02 11.06 -18.05
N PRO A 408 12.39 11.27 -16.76
CA PRO A 408 13.70 11.81 -16.41
C PRO A 408 14.82 11.01 -17.06
N PHE A 409 15.82 11.71 -17.59
CA PHE A 409 17.00 11.12 -18.24
C PHE A 409 16.69 10.16 -19.42
N LEU A 410 15.47 10.18 -19.98
CA LEU A 410 15.16 9.46 -21.23
C LEU A 410 16.17 9.84 -22.31
N TYR A 411 16.40 11.15 -22.45
CA TYR A 411 17.57 11.72 -23.07
C TYR A 411 18.26 12.65 -22.07
N SER A 412 19.57 12.67 -22.11
CA SER A 412 20.45 13.54 -21.34
C SER A 412 21.58 14.02 -22.24
N SER A 413 22.34 15.00 -21.81
CA SER A 413 23.53 15.49 -22.53
C SER A 413 24.62 14.42 -22.74
N SER A 414 24.60 13.32 -22.00
CA SER A 414 25.51 12.19 -22.24
C SER A 414 24.96 11.14 -23.22
N THR A 415 23.64 11.14 -23.43
CA THR A 415 22.92 10.15 -24.25
C THR A 415 22.24 10.75 -25.47
N TRP A 416 22.33 12.07 -25.68
CA TRP A 416 21.65 12.77 -26.76
C TRP A 416 22.03 12.25 -28.15
N LYS A 417 23.25 11.73 -28.34
CA LYS A 417 23.64 11.07 -29.60
C LYS A 417 22.90 9.76 -29.92
N ARG A 418 22.27 9.12 -28.93
CA ARG A 418 21.51 7.87 -29.14
C ARG A 418 20.40 8.13 -30.16
N ASP A 419 20.10 7.20 -31.05
CA ASP A 419 19.04 7.34 -32.08
C ASP A 419 19.34 8.41 -33.17
N GLY A 420 20.47 9.10 -33.11
CA GLY A 420 20.91 10.07 -34.12
C GLY A 420 19.88 11.15 -34.41
N CYS A 421 19.71 11.48 -35.69
CA CYS A 421 18.82 12.54 -36.18
C CYS A 421 17.32 12.20 -36.14
N TYR A 422 16.98 10.91 -36.02
CA TYR A 422 15.61 10.40 -36.13
C TYR A 422 15.02 10.13 -34.76
N LYS A 423 14.91 11.20 -33.97
CA LYS A 423 14.36 11.15 -32.62
C LYS A 423 12.87 10.87 -32.66
N ASN A 424 12.37 10.13 -31.67
CA ASN A 424 10.93 9.92 -31.55
C ASN A 424 10.26 11.17 -30.95
N MET A 425 9.62 11.96 -31.81
CA MET A 425 8.92 13.18 -31.41
C MET A 425 7.72 12.93 -30.47
N THR A 426 7.22 11.69 -30.35
CA THR A 426 6.14 11.40 -29.39
C THR A 426 6.58 11.51 -27.94
N GLN A 427 7.89 11.47 -27.66
CA GLN A 427 8.48 11.48 -26.32
C GLN A 427 9.12 12.83 -25.95
N ILE A 428 9.04 13.82 -26.85
CA ILE A 428 9.56 15.17 -26.67
C ILE A 428 8.38 16.11 -26.55
N TYR A 429 8.39 16.90 -25.49
CA TYR A 429 7.31 17.81 -25.13
C TYR A 429 7.86 19.23 -24.96
N PRO A 430 7.02 20.27 -25.06
CA PRO A 430 7.39 21.63 -24.68
C PRO A 430 7.82 21.71 -23.21
N ASN A 431 8.60 22.74 -22.86
CA ASN A 431 9.09 22.95 -21.50
C ASN A 431 7.95 22.99 -20.47
N GLN A 432 8.02 22.07 -19.52
CA GLN A 432 7.09 21.91 -18.41
C GLN A 432 7.73 21.06 -17.31
N THR A 433 7.16 21.07 -16.11
CA THR A 433 7.60 20.18 -15.04
C THR A 433 7.27 18.73 -15.38
N ILE A 434 8.19 17.82 -15.07
CA ILE A 434 8.02 16.37 -15.30
C ILE A 434 7.17 15.67 -14.22
N TYR A 435 6.93 16.37 -13.11
CA TYR A 435 6.16 15.88 -11.98
C TYR A 435 4.79 16.58 -11.89
N GLY A 436 3.83 15.88 -11.29
CA GLY A 436 2.46 16.33 -11.06
C GLY A 436 2.34 17.52 -10.10
N GLU A 437 1.14 18.10 -10.05
CA GLU A 437 0.80 19.18 -9.10
C GLU A 437 0.62 18.65 -7.67
N GLU A 438 0.21 17.39 -7.54
CA GLU A 438 0.09 16.72 -6.26
C GLU A 438 1.45 16.64 -5.55
N GLN A 439 1.47 17.11 -4.31
CA GLN A 439 2.67 17.17 -3.49
C GLN A 439 2.36 16.56 -2.15
N VAL A 440 3.03 15.44 -1.85
CA VAL A 440 2.89 14.75 -0.56
C VAL A 440 4.07 15.16 0.33
N PRO A 441 3.83 15.81 1.49
CA PRO A 441 4.89 16.10 2.43
C PRO A 441 5.36 14.80 3.09
N VAL A 442 6.65 14.51 3.03
CA VAL A 442 7.22 13.26 3.55
C VAL A 442 8.40 13.53 4.48
N LEU A 443 8.54 12.66 5.48
CA LEU A 443 9.76 12.54 6.27
C LEU A 443 10.56 11.38 5.72
N ALA A 444 11.76 11.68 5.23
CA ALA A 444 12.64 10.68 4.65
C ALA A 444 13.92 10.51 5.46
N ARG A 445 14.25 9.25 5.76
CA ARG A 445 15.57 8.85 6.23
C ARG A 445 16.39 8.39 5.04
N LYS A 446 17.45 9.14 4.74
CA LYS A 446 18.40 8.84 3.68
C LYS A 446 19.54 7.97 4.21
N THR A 447 19.84 6.90 3.50
CA THR A 447 20.98 6.02 3.74
C THR A 447 21.87 5.97 2.50
N LYS A 448 23.16 6.22 2.67
CA LYS A 448 24.15 6.08 1.60
C LYS A 448 24.58 4.62 1.52
N LEU A 449 24.26 3.96 0.41
CA LEU A 449 24.65 2.58 0.15
C LEU A 449 26.07 2.58 -0.38
N THR A 450 27.03 2.28 0.50
CA THR A 450 28.41 1.98 0.09
C THR A 450 28.48 0.52 -0.34
N LYS A 451 28.71 0.26 -1.63
CA LYS A 451 29.02 -1.09 -2.10
C LYS A 451 30.37 -1.57 -1.53
N SER A 452 30.48 -2.89 -1.44
CA SER A 452 31.68 -3.65 -1.10
C SER A 452 32.93 -3.13 -1.86
N PRO A 453 34.14 -3.15 -1.26
CA PRO A 453 35.37 -2.57 -1.80
C PRO A 453 35.84 -3.06 -3.19
N ALA A 454 35.13 -3.99 -3.83
CA ALA A 454 35.44 -4.54 -5.15
C ALA A 454 34.79 -3.80 -6.33
N ASP A 455 33.77 -2.95 -6.11
CA ASP A 455 33.08 -2.20 -7.17
C ASP A 455 33.46 -0.71 -7.09
N THR A 456 34.31 -0.24 -8.00
CA THR A 456 34.95 1.08 -7.94
C THR A 456 34.05 2.29 -8.21
N GLU A 457 32.79 2.12 -8.63
CA GLU A 457 31.94 3.26 -8.94
C GLU A 457 30.48 3.00 -8.55
N VAL A 458 29.92 3.98 -7.81
CA VAL A 458 28.51 4.40 -7.73
C VAL A 458 28.03 4.50 -6.27
N LYS A 459 28.06 5.74 -5.73
CA LYS A 459 27.45 6.13 -4.45
C LYS A 459 25.92 6.03 -4.57
N LYS A 460 25.28 4.91 -4.26
CA LYS A 460 23.80 4.81 -4.33
C LYS A 460 23.14 5.39 -3.07
N PHE A 461 21.94 5.94 -3.21
CA PHE A 461 21.16 6.45 -2.09
C PHE A 461 19.85 5.66 -1.97
N SER A 462 19.49 5.33 -0.73
CA SER A 462 18.21 4.73 -0.37
C SER A 462 17.46 5.65 0.60
N TYR A 463 16.15 5.68 0.46
CA TYR A 463 15.24 6.58 1.15
C TYR A 463 14.11 5.77 1.78
N GLN A 464 14.01 5.77 3.10
CA GLN A 464 12.84 5.27 3.81
C GLN A 464 11.91 6.45 4.09
N MET A 465 10.71 6.42 3.54
CA MET A 465 9.80 7.57 3.52
C MET A 465 8.43 7.23 4.09
N HIS A 466 7.88 8.15 4.88
CA HIS A 466 6.48 8.11 5.32
C HIS A 466 5.92 9.54 5.31
N HIS A 467 4.59 9.66 5.38
CA HIS A 467 3.91 10.95 5.39
C HIS A 467 4.32 11.79 6.63
N ALA A 468 4.51 13.10 6.45
CA ALA A 468 5.04 13.95 7.52
C ALA A 468 4.09 14.09 8.73
N ASP A 469 2.78 14.18 8.48
CA ASP A 469 1.77 14.35 9.53
C ASP A 469 1.06 13.04 9.93
N MET A 470 1.38 11.93 9.28
CA MET A 470 0.63 10.69 9.38
C MET A 470 1.55 9.48 9.44
N GLU A 471 1.56 8.81 10.58
CA GLU A 471 2.40 7.63 10.77
C GLU A 471 1.76 6.37 10.16
N PRO A 472 2.56 5.51 9.51
CA PRO A 472 2.09 4.23 9.02
C PRO A 472 1.65 3.35 10.18
N TYR A 473 0.64 2.51 9.98
CA TYR A 473 0.14 1.63 11.02
C TYR A 473 -0.34 0.28 10.50
N VAL A 474 -0.34 -0.70 11.39
CA VAL A 474 -0.99 -1.99 11.19
C VAL A 474 -1.87 -2.29 12.38
N LYS A 475 -3.08 -2.77 12.13
CA LYS A 475 -3.99 -3.24 13.17
C LYS A 475 -4.29 -4.71 12.96
N PHE A 476 -4.23 -5.46 14.05
CA PHE A 476 -4.66 -6.85 14.08
C PHE A 476 -5.95 -6.94 14.87
N PHE A 477 -6.91 -7.72 14.37
CA PHE A 477 -8.20 -7.86 15.03
C PHE A 477 -8.85 -9.23 14.79
N VAL A 478 -9.77 -9.58 15.68
CA VAL A 478 -10.66 -10.74 15.57
C VAL A 478 -12.08 -10.21 15.71
N ASP A 479 -12.94 -10.53 14.73
CA ASP A 479 -14.31 -10.04 14.72
C ASP A 479 -15.12 -10.61 15.91
N ALA A 480 -16.12 -9.85 16.35
CA ALA A 480 -17.08 -10.34 17.33
C ALA A 480 -17.76 -11.60 16.81
N LYS A 481 -17.99 -12.57 17.70
CA LYS A 481 -18.58 -13.89 17.38
C LYS A 481 -17.76 -14.78 16.44
N GLU A 482 -16.54 -14.39 16.06
CA GLU A 482 -15.65 -15.26 15.28
C GLU A 482 -15.16 -16.41 16.16
N SER A 483 -15.26 -17.62 15.61
CA SER A 483 -14.74 -18.84 16.23
C SER A 483 -13.23 -18.89 16.08
N VAL A 484 -12.50 -18.99 17.19
CA VAL A 484 -11.05 -19.25 17.18
C VAL A 484 -10.78 -20.75 17.07
N LEU A 485 -11.57 -21.56 17.77
CA LEU A 485 -11.35 -23.00 17.88
C LEU A 485 -11.63 -23.75 16.58
N GLN A 486 -12.56 -23.31 15.75
CA GLN A 486 -12.86 -24.00 14.48
C GLN A 486 -11.65 -24.03 13.53
N TYR A 487 -10.77 -23.02 13.56
CA TYR A 487 -9.54 -23.00 12.74
C TYR A 487 -8.46 -23.97 13.22
N LEU A 488 -8.65 -24.60 14.38
CA LEU A 488 -7.78 -25.67 14.86
C LEU A 488 -8.18 -27.03 14.29
N GLN A 489 -9.42 -27.18 13.83
CA GLN A 489 -9.91 -28.43 13.25
C GLN A 489 -9.09 -28.78 12.01
N GLY A 490 -8.59 -30.02 11.97
CA GLY A 490 -7.81 -30.54 10.85
C GLY A 490 -6.35 -30.07 10.78
N SER A 491 -5.94 -29.07 11.57
CA SER A 491 -4.55 -28.62 11.65
C SER A 491 -3.84 -29.14 12.89
N ALA A 492 -4.32 -28.76 14.09
CA ALA A 492 -3.76 -29.19 15.38
C ALA A 492 -4.67 -30.19 16.11
N VAL A 493 -5.95 -30.25 15.71
CA VAL A 493 -6.98 -31.03 16.38
C VAL A 493 -7.62 -31.97 15.35
N HIS A 494 -7.44 -33.28 15.54
CA HIS A 494 -7.92 -34.32 14.62
C HIS A 494 -8.97 -35.25 15.24
N GLY A 495 -9.38 -34.95 16.46
CA GLY A 495 -10.43 -35.69 17.14
C GLY A 495 -11.79 -35.61 16.43
N ILE A 496 -12.56 -36.68 16.61
CA ILE A 496 -13.90 -36.87 16.07
C ILE A 496 -14.77 -37.55 17.12
N LEU A 497 -16.06 -37.22 17.12
CA LEU A 497 -17.01 -37.83 18.06
C LEU A 497 -17.35 -39.25 17.61
N VAL A 498 -17.54 -40.16 18.57
CA VAL A 498 -18.01 -41.51 18.29
C VAL A 498 -19.54 -41.50 18.29
N PRO A 499 -20.22 -41.66 17.12
CA PRO A 499 -21.66 -41.44 17.02
C PRO A 499 -22.46 -42.36 17.96
N SER A 500 -22.02 -43.61 18.11
CA SER A 500 -22.68 -44.61 18.98
C SER A 500 -22.53 -44.33 20.48
N SER A 501 -21.63 -43.42 20.87
CA SER A 501 -21.42 -43.04 22.27
C SER A 501 -22.19 -41.78 22.68
N LEU A 502 -22.71 -41.03 21.70
CA LEU A 502 -23.37 -39.75 21.96
C LEU A 502 -24.68 -39.97 22.70
N TYR A 503 -24.80 -39.30 23.84
CA TYR A 503 -25.95 -39.37 24.72
C TYR A 503 -26.40 -37.97 25.09
N GLY A 504 -27.71 -37.74 25.10
CA GLY A 504 -28.28 -36.52 25.62
C GLY A 504 -29.55 -36.77 26.43
N ARG A 505 -29.79 -35.89 27.41
CA ARG A 505 -30.97 -35.95 28.28
C ARG A 505 -31.42 -34.54 28.63
N VAL A 506 -32.73 -34.31 28.63
CA VAL A 506 -33.32 -33.06 29.10
C VAL A 506 -34.18 -33.31 30.34
N THR A 507 -34.06 -32.46 31.35
CA THR A 507 -34.86 -32.52 32.59
C THR A 507 -35.27 -31.12 33.02
N TRP A 508 -36.53 -30.95 33.41
CA TRP A 508 -37.04 -29.71 34.01
C TRP A 508 -36.86 -29.74 35.53
N HIS A 509 -36.28 -28.68 36.09
CA HIS A 509 -36.19 -28.49 37.54
C HIS A 509 -37.15 -27.37 37.95
N HIS A 510 -38.26 -27.75 38.61
CA HIS A 510 -39.31 -26.82 39.02
C HIS A 510 -38.80 -25.74 40.00
N ASP A 511 -38.03 -26.14 41.00
CA ASP A 511 -37.57 -25.25 42.08
C ASP A 511 -36.72 -24.07 41.58
N SER A 512 -35.92 -24.30 40.54
CA SER A 512 -35.06 -23.29 39.93
C SER A 512 -35.62 -22.72 38.64
N SER A 513 -36.77 -23.21 38.16
CA SER A 513 -37.35 -22.86 36.85
C SER A 513 -36.31 -22.97 35.72
N THR A 514 -35.55 -24.07 35.71
CA THR A 514 -34.46 -24.27 34.75
C THR A 514 -34.58 -25.57 33.99
N TRP A 515 -34.40 -25.47 32.67
CA TRP A 515 -34.16 -26.64 31.82
C TRP A 515 -32.71 -27.07 31.94
N GLN A 516 -32.46 -28.31 32.29
CA GLN A 516 -31.13 -28.91 32.34
C GLN A 516 -30.94 -29.88 31.17
N LEU A 517 -30.00 -29.57 30.28
CA LEU A 517 -29.66 -30.37 29.10
C LEU A 517 -28.28 -30.97 29.33
N LEU A 518 -28.23 -32.30 29.39
CA LEU A 518 -27.00 -33.08 29.46
C LEU A 518 -26.61 -33.51 28.05
N PHE A 519 -25.35 -33.30 27.67
CA PHE A 519 -24.72 -33.79 26.44
C PHE A 519 -23.40 -34.47 26.80
N ALA A 520 -23.27 -35.75 26.47
CA ALA A 520 -22.12 -36.57 26.82
C ALA A 520 -21.75 -37.53 25.69
N GLY A 521 -20.52 -38.03 25.71
CA GLY A 521 -20.07 -39.05 24.78
C GLY A 521 -18.57 -39.30 24.86
N ARG A 522 -18.05 -39.97 23.83
CA ARG A 522 -16.65 -40.32 23.66
C ARG A 522 -16.09 -39.76 22.35
N GLN A 523 -14.82 -39.35 22.34
CA GLN A 523 -14.04 -39.00 21.14
C GLN A 523 -13.09 -40.15 20.75
N MET A 524 -12.87 -40.38 19.45
CA MET A 524 -11.98 -41.43 18.95
C MET A 524 -10.48 -41.05 18.97
N ASN A 525 -10.18 -39.75 18.84
CA ASN A 525 -8.83 -39.20 18.98
C ASN A 525 -8.95 -37.91 19.81
N CYS A 526 -7.98 -37.58 20.65
CA CYS A 526 -7.95 -36.35 21.42
C CYS A 526 -6.74 -35.48 21.05
N PRO A 527 -6.86 -34.14 21.07
CA PRO A 527 -8.07 -33.36 21.36
C PRO A 527 -9.09 -33.33 20.20
N THR A 528 -10.36 -33.00 20.50
CA THR A 528 -11.45 -32.73 19.54
C THR A 528 -12.00 -31.31 19.72
N VAL A 529 -12.32 -30.62 18.62
CA VAL A 529 -13.11 -29.39 18.64
C VAL A 529 -14.44 -29.67 17.97
N ILE A 530 -15.54 -29.25 18.61
CA ILE A 530 -16.89 -29.33 18.07
C ILE A 530 -17.60 -27.98 18.16
N SER A 531 -18.43 -27.68 17.17
CA SER A 531 -19.39 -26.58 17.23
C SER A 531 -20.74 -27.14 17.64
N LEU A 532 -21.28 -26.71 18.78
CA LEU A 532 -22.58 -27.12 19.29
C LEU A 532 -23.60 -25.97 19.17
N LYS A 533 -24.72 -26.23 18.50
CA LYS A 533 -25.87 -25.33 18.46
C LYS A 533 -27.04 -25.96 19.21
N ILE A 534 -27.68 -25.19 20.08
CA ILE A 534 -28.86 -25.60 20.83
C ILE A 534 -30.05 -24.83 20.27
N PHE A 535 -30.97 -25.56 19.65
CA PHE A 535 -32.18 -24.99 19.09
C PHE A 535 -33.39 -25.26 19.98
N THR A 536 -34.25 -24.26 20.09
CA THR A 536 -35.57 -24.34 20.71
C THR A 536 -36.62 -24.61 19.61
N GLN A 537 -37.75 -25.20 20.02
CA GLN A 537 -39.02 -25.26 19.25
C GLN A 537 -38.82 -25.70 17.79
N MET A 538 -38.32 -26.93 17.56
CA MET A 538 -38.12 -27.49 16.21
C MET A 538 -37.30 -26.57 15.27
N MET A 539 -36.24 -25.92 15.80
CA MET A 539 -35.33 -25.00 15.08
C MET A 539 -35.88 -23.61 14.78
N THR A 540 -36.88 -23.13 15.52
CA THR A 540 -37.39 -21.76 15.35
C THR A 540 -36.55 -20.70 16.08
N GLY A 541 -35.85 -21.08 17.16
CA GLY A 541 -34.93 -20.20 17.91
C GLY A 541 -33.60 -20.88 18.21
N CYS A 542 -32.53 -20.08 18.37
CA CYS A 542 -31.19 -20.56 18.74
C CYS A 542 -30.87 -20.09 20.15
N ALA A 543 -31.01 -21.01 21.12
CA ALA A 543 -30.73 -20.72 22.52
C ALA A 543 -29.24 -20.45 22.77
N GLY A 544 -28.35 -21.08 22.00
CA GLY A 544 -26.92 -20.82 22.11
C GLY A 544 -26.08 -21.53 21.06
N HIS A 545 -24.98 -20.88 20.69
CA HIS A 545 -23.96 -21.42 19.81
C HIS A 545 -22.62 -21.41 20.55
N PHE A 546 -22.09 -22.61 20.76
CA PHE A 546 -20.87 -22.87 21.51
C PHE A 546 -19.82 -23.52 20.62
N ASP A 547 -18.56 -23.12 20.78
CA ASP A 547 -17.44 -23.96 20.40
C ASP A 547 -16.91 -24.67 21.65
N ILE A 548 -16.69 -25.97 21.51
CA ILE A 548 -16.29 -26.84 22.60
C ILE A 548 -15.00 -27.54 22.19
N LEU A 549 -13.99 -27.45 23.04
CA LEU A 549 -12.71 -28.13 22.91
C LEU A 549 -12.65 -29.22 23.99
N ILE A 550 -12.46 -30.46 23.57
CA ILE A 550 -12.42 -31.64 24.41
C ILE A 550 -10.98 -32.16 24.39
N ASN A 551 -10.26 -31.96 25.49
CA ASN A 551 -8.92 -32.51 25.70
C ASN A 551 -9.02 -33.96 26.21
N CYS A 552 -7.90 -34.69 26.27
CA CYS A 552 -7.87 -36.03 26.84
C CYS A 552 -8.24 -35.99 28.35
N PRO A 553 -8.96 -36.98 28.90
CA PRO A 553 -9.34 -38.30 28.35
C PRO A 553 -10.48 -38.27 27.30
N GLU A 554 -10.79 -39.43 26.72
CA GLU A 554 -11.73 -39.55 25.59
C GLU A 554 -13.20 -39.26 25.96
N ASP A 555 -13.59 -39.50 27.21
CA ASP A 555 -14.98 -39.29 27.66
C ASP A 555 -15.19 -37.83 28.08
N PHE A 556 -16.36 -37.28 27.76
CA PHE A 556 -16.71 -35.90 28.11
C PHE A 556 -18.17 -35.77 28.51
N THR A 557 -18.47 -34.72 29.28
CA THR A 557 -19.85 -34.40 29.68
C THR A 557 -20.01 -32.90 29.83
N VAL A 558 -21.09 -32.36 29.25
CA VAL A 558 -21.48 -30.95 29.33
C VAL A 558 -22.94 -30.86 29.72
N THR A 559 -23.25 -29.98 30.67
CA THR A 559 -24.59 -29.74 31.19
C THR A 559 -24.93 -28.27 31.06
N PHE A 560 -25.94 -27.94 30.27
CA PHE A 560 -26.45 -26.58 30.07
C PHE A 560 -27.69 -26.41 30.94
N ASN A 561 -27.71 -25.41 31.83
CA ASN A 561 -28.93 -25.02 32.55
C ASN A 561 -29.42 -23.69 31.99
N LEU A 562 -30.60 -23.73 31.35
CA LEU A 562 -31.26 -22.57 30.77
C LEU A 562 -32.31 -22.07 31.75
N THR A 563 -32.12 -20.86 32.27
CA THR A 563 -33.09 -20.19 33.14
C THR A 563 -34.11 -19.46 32.30
N THR A 564 -35.40 -19.69 32.55
CA THR A 564 -36.50 -18.99 31.89
C THR A 564 -37.47 -18.42 32.92
N ALA A 565 -38.03 -17.24 32.63
CA ALA A 565 -39.07 -16.63 33.47
C ALA A 565 -40.46 -17.26 33.24
N VAL A 566 -40.63 -18.02 32.15
CA VAL A 566 -41.90 -18.60 31.72
C VAL A 566 -41.70 -20.06 31.34
N SER A 567 -42.64 -20.93 31.71
CA SER A 567 -42.62 -22.38 31.42
C SER A 567 -42.87 -22.71 29.93
N ASP A 568 -43.01 -21.70 29.07
CA ASP A 568 -43.47 -21.84 27.68
C ASP A 568 -42.38 -22.30 26.69
N LEU A 569 -41.17 -22.60 27.18
CA LEU A 569 -40.16 -23.25 26.36
C LEU A 569 -40.59 -24.71 26.09
N PRO A 570 -40.47 -25.19 24.85
CA PRO A 570 -41.05 -26.44 24.39
C PRO A 570 -40.41 -27.66 25.05
N ASP A 571 -41.17 -28.75 25.10
CA ASP A 571 -40.73 -30.07 25.58
C ASP A 571 -39.59 -30.70 24.76
N VAL A 572 -39.19 -30.09 23.62
CA VAL A 572 -38.21 -30.61 22.67
C VAL A 572 -37.10 -29.61 22.34
N PHE A 573 -35.85 -30.02 22.57
CA PHE A 573 -34.63 -29.33 22.17
C PHE A 573 -33.90 -30.11 21.09
N VAL A 574 -33.28 -29.41 20.14
CA VAL A 574 -32.43 -30.04 19.12
C VAL A 574 -30.99 -29.57 19.31
N LEU A 575 -30.09 -30.51 19.59
CA LEU A 575 -28.66 -30.26 19.68
C LEU A 575 -28.01 -30.67 18.38
N GLN A 576 -27.41 -29.71 17.68
CA GLN A 576 -26.60 -29.96 16.50
C GLN A 576 -25.13 -29.83 16.88
N ALA A 577 -24.42 -30.95 16.96
CA ALA A 577 -22.99 -31.01 17.25
C ALA A 577 -22.21 -31.32 15.96
N ASN A 578 -21.37 -30.40 15.53
CA ASN A 578 -20.55 -30.56 14.33
C ASN A 578 -19.09 -30.79 14.73
N ASP A 579 -18.55 -31.96 14.37
CA ASP A 579 -17.11 -32.22 14.44
C ASP A 579 -16.44 -31.99 13.07
N SER A 580 -15.17 -32.37 12.94
CA SER A 580 -14.40 -32.16 11.70
C SER A 580 -14.87 -33.00 10.50
N ARG A 581 -15.74 -34.00 10.69
CA ARG A 581 -16.19 -34.91 9.63
C ARG A 581 -17.71 -34.96 9.47
N THR A 582 -18.44 -34.86 10.56
CA THR A 582 -19.85 -35.24 10.66
C THR A 582 -20.64 -34.28 11.53
N SER A 583 -21.90 -34.07 11.14
CA SER A 583 -22.89 -33.33 11.92
C SER A 583 -23.80 -34.33 12.62
N HIS A 584 -23.86 -34.26 13.95
CA HIS A 584 -24.69 -35.11 14.79
C HIS A 584 -25.87 -34.30 15.30
N ASN A 585 -27.08 -34.82 15.09
CA ASN A 585 -28.30 -34.19 15.59
C ASN A 585 -28.90 -35.07 16.69
N LEU A 586 -29.03 -34.51 17.89
CA LEU A 586 -29.71 -35.16 19.01
C LEU A 586 -31.00 -34.40 19.28
N VAL A 587 -32.13 -35.10 19.22
CA VAL A 587 -33.44 -34.57 19.60
C VAL A 587 -33.70 -35.00 21.04
N LEU A 588 -33.75 -34.03 21.96
CA LEU A 588 -34.01 -34.27 23.37
C LEU A 588 -35.43 -33.87 23.68
N SER A 589 -36.24 -34.83 24.13
CA SER A 589 -37.59 -34.56 24.61
C SER A 589 -37.71 -34.90 26.10
N SER A 590 -38.45 -34.08 26.84
CA SER A 590 -38.87 -34.43 28.20
C SER A 590 -40.10 -35.33 28.12
N LEU A 591 -40.08 -36.47 28.81
CA LEU A 591 -41.27 -37.34 28.96
C LEU A 591 -42.32 -36.74 29.91
N TYR A 592 -41.90 -35.78 30.74
CA TYR A 592 -42.77 -35.03 31.62
C TYR A 592 -42.94 -33.65 31.00
N SER A 593 -44.10 -33.42 30.36
CA SER A 593 -44.56 -32.06 30.09
C SER A 593 -44.63 -31.35 31.45
N PRO A 594 -44.28 -30.05 31.57
CA PRO A 594 -44.51 -29.27 32.77
C PRO A 594 -46.02 -29.18 33.00
N LEU A 595 -46.59 -30.25 33.56
CA LEU A 595 -47.96 -30.28 34.02
C LEU A 595 -48.04 -29.20 35.09
N GLN A 596 -48.91 -28.22 34.83
CA GLN A 596 -49.47 -27.33 35.82
C GLN A 596 -50.15 -28.17 36.92
N VAL A 597 -49.35 -28.69 37.84
CA VAL A 597 -49.85 -29.16 39.12
C VAL A 597 -49.96 -27.89 39.97
N ASP A 598 -51.20 -27.57 40.34
CA ASP A 598 -51.64 -26.52 41.27
C ASP A 598 -52.15 -25.17 40.71
N GLU A 599 -53.05 -25.19 39.71
CA GLU A 599 -53.99 -24.05 39.53
C GLU A 599 -55.47 -24.40 39.38
N LEU A 600 -55.88 -25.65 39.65
CA LEU A 600 -57.30 -26.07 39.56
C LEU A 600 -57.93 -26.62 40.85
N ALA A 601 -57.26 -26.47 42.00
CA ALA A 601 -57.80 -26.94 43.29
C ALA A 601 -57.92 -25.90 44.42
N SER A 602 -57.60 -24.60 44.20
CA SER A 602 -57.85 -23.59 45.24
C SER A 602 -58.03 -22.14 44.75
N ARG A 603 -58.97 -21.90 43.83
CA ARG A 603 -59.59 -20.56 43.72
C ARG A 603 -61.10 -20.66 43.65
N SER A 604 -61.68 -20.94 44.82
CA SER A 604 -63.09 -20.66 45.08
C SER A 604 -63.32 -19.14 45.02
N SER A 605 -64.04 -18.71 43.99
CA SER A 605 -65.12 -17.71 44.07
C SER A 605 -65.00 -16.62 45.17
N ALA A 606 -64.26 -15.54 44.91
CA ALA A 606 -64.51 -14.26 45.58
C ALA A 606 -63.93 -13.02 44.87
N GLU A 607 -62.84 -13.11 44.08
CA GLU A 607 -62.10 -11.89 43.70
C GLU A 607 -62.36 -11.39 42.25
N LEU A 608 -63.16 -12.10 41.44
CA LEU A 608 -63.40 -11.75 40.02
C LEU A 608 -64.73 -11.03 39.77
N SER A 609 -65.15 -10.18 40.71
CA SER A 609 -66.32 -9.29 40.54
C SER A 609 -66.12 -7.87 41.08
N ARG A 610 -64.87 -7.45 41.38
CA ARG A 610 -64.61 -6.12 41.97
C ARG A 610 -63.75 -5.15 41.14
N LYS A 611 -63.54 -5.40 39.85
CA LYS A 611 -62.75 -4.49 38.99
C LYS A 611 -63.24 -4.35 37.56
N LEU A 612 -64.54 -4.14 37.36
CA LEU A 612 -65.08 -3.54 36.14
C LEU A 612 -66.27 -2.65 36.53
N GLY A 613 -66.00 -1.38 36.75
CA GLY A 613 -67.02 -0.38 37.07
C GLY A 613 -66.37 0.96 37.42
N GLU A 614 -66.30 1.83 36.39
CA GLU A 614 -66.16 3.29 36.48
C GLU A 614 -64.81 3.82 37.05
N GLY A 615 -64.12 4.79 36.47
CA GLY A 615 -64.55 5.82 35.55
C GLY A 615 -64.10 7.18 36.11
N VAL A 616 -63.09 7.77 35.45
CA VAL A 616 -62.88 9.23 35.29
C VAL A 616 -62.41 10.05 36.52
N VAL A 617 -61.51 11.02 36.22
CA VAL A 617 -61.35 12.36 36.83
C VAL A 617 -60.06 12.65 37.63
N HIS A 618 -59.24 13.51 36.99
CA HIS A 618 -58.34 14.58 37.44
C HIS A 618 -57.17 14.43 38.45
N GLN A 619 -56.07 15.06 38.00
CA GLN A 619 -55.17 16.03 38.66
C GLN A 619 -53.93 15.57 39.45
N ASN A 620 -52.81 16.14 38.98
CA ASN A 620 -51.77 16.86 39.73
C ASN A 620 -51.60 16.51 41.21
N ASP A 621 -50.44 15.95 41.55
CA ASP A 621 -49.35 16.67 42.21
C ASP A 621 -48.26 15.67 42.62
N ASN A 622 -47.00 16.03 42.35
CA ASN A 622 -45.83 15.86 43.23
C ASN A 622 -44.54 15.94 42.42
N GLY A 623 -44.16 17.19 42.12
CA GLY A 623 -42.75 17.55 42.25
C GLY A 623 -42.35 17.60 43.73
N ARG A 624 -41.02 17.59 43.96
CA ARG A 624 -40.30 18.01 45.18
C ARG A 624 -39.78 16.90 46.10
N GLN A 625 -38.56 16.43 45.81
CA GLN A 625 -37.44 16.08 46.74
C GLN A 625 -36.44 15.24 45.92
N ARG A 626 -35.13 15.49 45.83
CA ARG A 626 -34.21 16.13 46.76
C ARG A 626 -32.95 16.51 45.96
N SER A 627 -32.77 17.79 45.67
CA SER A 627 -31.48 18.38 45.31
C SER A 627 -30.73 18.73 46.60
N SER A 628 -29.80 17.87 47.06
CA SER A 628 -28.91 18.22 48.17
C SER A 628 -27.53 17.57 48.04
N GLN A 629 -26.83 17.86 46.94
CA GLN A 629 -25.40 17.50 46.81
C GLN A 629 -24.49 18.63 46.30
N PHE A 630 -24.96 19.87 46.20
CA PHE A 630 -24.17 20.96 45.62
C PHE A 630 -23.54 21.97 46.61
N ILE A 631 -23.68 21.79 47.93
CA ILE A 631 -23.15 22.74 48.94
C ILE A 631 -21.82 22.28 49.57
N VAL A 632 -21.30 21.10 49.23
CA VAL A 632 -20.08 20.55 49.87
C VAL A 632 -18.77 20.99 49.17
N HIS A 633 -18.82 21.40 47.90
CA HIS A 633 -17.60 21.69 47.13
C HIS A 633 -17.08 23.14 47.20
N VAL A 634 -17.82 24.06 47.82
CA VAL A 634 -17.42 25.48 47.93
C VAL A 634 -16.73 25.81 49.26
N TRP A 635 -17.05 25.10 50.35
CA TRP A 635 -16.53 25.41 51.69
C TRP A 635 -15.16 24.77 52.01
N LEU A 636 -14.80 23.67 51.34
CA LEU A 636 -13.50 23.01 51.54
C LEU A 636 -12.27 23.89 51.22
N PRO A 637 -12.22 24.64 50.10
CA PRO A 637 -11.06 25.49 49.81
C PRO A 637 -10.97 26.70 50.75
N LEU A 638 -12.10 27.25 51.20
CA LEU A 638 -12.11 28.41 52.10
C LEU A 638 -11.66 28.03 53.52
N LEU A 639 -12.04 26.83 53.98
CA LEU A 639 -11.56 26.26 55.24
C LEU A 639 -10.05 25.96 55.19
N ALA A 640 -9.54 25.47 54.04
CA ALA A 640 -8.11 25.23 53.84
C ALA A 640 -7.27 26.52 53.88
N VAL A 641 -7.78 27.63 53.33
CA VAL A 641 -7.10 28.93 53.40
C VAL A 641 -7.08 29.48 54.83
N VAL A 642 -8.17 29.32 55.59
CA VAL A 642 -8.22 29.76 57.01
C VAL A 642 -7.29 28.93 57.88
N ILE A 643 -7.23 27.61 57.68
CA ILE A 643 -6.35 26.71 58.44
C ILE A 643 -4.88 27.00 58.12
N THR A 644 -4.53 27.20 56.85
CA THR A 644 -3.15 27.55 56.45
C THR A 644 -2.73 28.92 56.99
N ALA A 645 -3.62 29.92 56.99
CA ALA A 645 -3.34 31.22 57.61
C ALA A 645 -3.13 31.12 59.14
N LEU A 646 -3.93 30.31 59.84
CA LEU A 646 -3.77 30.07 61.29
C LEU A 646 -2.45 29.34 61.62
N ILE A 647 -2.07 28.34 60.84
CA ILE A 647 -0.79 27.63 61.02
C ILE A 647 0.38 28.59 60.79
N MET A 648 0.30 29.45 59.77
CA MET A 648 1.34 30.44 59.50
C MET A 648 1.45 31.49 60.60
N LEU A 649 0.32 31.97 61.14
CA LEU A 649 0.32 32.86 62.30
C LEU A 649 0.93 32.20 63.55
N LEU A 650 0.68 30.92 63.78
CA LEU A 650 1.30 30.16 64.87
C LEU A 650 2.82 29.99 64.69
N VAL A 651 3.29 29.74 63.46
CA VAL A 651 4.73 29.66 63.15
C VAL A 651 5.39 31.02 63.33
N ILE A 652 4.76 32.10 62.87
CA ILE A 652 5.25 33.47 63.06
C ILE A 652 5.28 33.82 64.55
N TYR A 653 4.25 33.46 65.32
CA TYR A 653 4.21 33.68 66.76
C TYR A 653 5.28 32.87 67.51
N ALA A 654 5.52 31.62 67.11
CA ALA A 654 6.57 30.79 67.68
C ALA A 654 7.97 31.35 67.37
N CYS A 655 8.22 31.79 66.14
CA CYS A 655 9.47 32.46 65.76
C CYS A 655 9.62 33.81 66.48
N TYR A 656 8.56 34.60 66.59
CA TYR A 656 8.58 35.88 67.31
C TYR A 656 8.87 35.66 68.80
N SER A 657 8.21 34.70 69.45
CA SER A 657 8.47 34.29 70.83
C SER A 657 9.92 33.85 71.03
N TYR A 658 10.47 33.06 70.10
CA TYR A 658 11.84 32.56 70.17
C TYR A 658 12.89 33.67 69.98
N ILE A 659 12.61 34.65 69.12
CA ILE A 659 13.46 35.81 68.88
C ILE A 659 13.38 36.80 70.06
N ASN A 660 12.18 37.05 70.60
CA ASN A 660 11.98 38.00 71.70
C ASN A 660 12.54 37.47 73.04
N ALA A 661 12.65 36.14 73.20
CA ALA A 661 13.31 35.54 74.35
C ALA A 661 14.85 35.66 74.33
N ASN A 662 15.47 35.96 73.18
CA ASN A 662 16.92 35.86 72.99
C ASN A 662 17.62 37.17 72.58
N ILE A 663 16.92 38.32 72.58
CA ILE A 663 17.55 39.62 72.30
C ILE A 663 17.81 40.39 73.60
N PRO A 664 19.07 40.62 74.00
CA PRO A 664 19.40 41.56 75.06
C PRO A 664 19.08 43.00 74.62
N ARG A 665 18.33 43.73 75.45
CA ARG A 665 18.01 45.15 75.24
C ARG A 665 19.29 45.97 75.13
N ILE A 666 19.50 46.59 73.97
CA ILE A 666 20.51 47.60 73.74
C ILE A 666 19.77 48.91 73.44
N ASP A 667 19.84 49.84 74.40
CA ASP A 667 19.38 51.21 74.25
C ASP A 667 20.30 51.97 73.30
N TYR A 668 19.76 52.56 72.23
CA TYR A 668 20.43 53.69 71.57
C TYR A 668 19.44 54.77 71.10
N LYS A 669 19.74 55.97 71.59
CA LYS A 669 19.16 57.27 71.23
C LYS A 669 19.48 57.66 69.78
N GLY A 670 18.43 58.09 69.07
CA GLY A 670 18.31 59.25 68.19
C GLY A 670 19.47 59.65 67.25
N SER A 671 19.13 59.85 65.97
CA SER A 671 19.17 61.20 65.36
C SER A 671 18.57 61.16 63.95
N MET A 672 17.70 62.12 63.68
CA MET A 672 17.11 62.43 62.38
C MET A 672 18.16 62.88 61.35
N GLY A 673 17.83 62.71 60.06
CA GLY A 673 18.54 63.34 58.95
C GLY A 673 17.88 63.09 57.59
N ASN A 674 17.08 64.06 57.14
CA ASN A 674 16.38 64.15 55.85
C ASN A 674 17.31 64.17 54.62
N GLY A 675 16.74 63.85 53.44
CA GLY A 675 16.88 64.74 52.28
C GLY A 675 17.08 64.13 50.88
N ASN A 676 16.05 64.33 50.03
CA ASN A 676 16.06 64.75 48.60
C ASN A 676 16.70 63.83 47.52
N VAL A 677 15.93 63.35 46.53
CA VAL A 677 15.41 64.01 45.29
C VAL A 677 16.50 64.33 44.26
N GLY A 678 16.40 63.76 43.04
CA GLY A 678 17.15 64.25 41.87
C GLY A 678 17.25 63.31 40.66
N ASN A 679 16.22 63.34 39.80
CA ASN A 679 16.18 63.34 38.33
C ASN A 679 17.19 62.55 37.45
N ALA A 680 16.57 61.88 36.45
CA ALA A 680 17.06 61.44 35.12
C ALA A 680 17.65 62.61 34.28
N PRO A 681 18.21 62.46 33.03
CA PRO A 681 17.89 61.43 32.02
C PRO A 681 19.02 61.02 31.00
N MET A 682 18.58 60.23 30.01
CA MET A 682 19.09 60.06 28.63
C MET A 682 20.26 59.10 28.32
N SER A 683 19.89 58.07 27.54
CA SER A 683 20.65 57.16 26.66
C SER A 683 21.48 57.93 25.59
N PRO A 684 22.43 57.35 24.80
CA PRO A 684 22.19 56.16 23.96
C PRO A 684 23.38 55.22 23.62
N ALA A 685 22.99 54.09 23.00
CA ALA A 685 23.66 53.33 21.94
C ALA A 685 24.88 52.43 22.23
N ASN A 686 24.77 51.25 21.60
CA ASN A 686 25.79 50.42 20.96
C ASN A 686 26.48 49.27 21.71
N SER A 687 26.10 48.07 21.22
CA SER A 687 26.95 47.09 20.54
C SER A 687 27.76 46.08 21.35
N SER A 688 27.70 44.85 20.83
CA SER A 688 28.61 43.71 21.04
C SER A 688 28.65 43.17 22.48
N GLY A 689 28.61 41.88 22.75
CA GLY A 689 28.95 40.72 21.95
C GLY A 689 29.62 39.73 22.90
N THR A 690 29.48 38.45 22.58
CA THR A 690 30.33 37.32 22.97
C THR A 690 30.22 36.68 24.36
N SER A 691 30.24 35.33 24.26
CA SER A 691 30.78 34.29 25.14
C SER A 691 29.99 33.85 26.39
N ASN A 692 29.30 32.70 26.26
CA ASN A 692 29.65 31.38 26.86
C ASN A 692 30.78 31.35 27.94
N PRO A 693 30.91 30.30 28.80
CA PRO A 693 30.09 29.07 28.98
C PRO A 693 29.99 28.59 30.47
N THR A 694 29.59 27.31 30.62
CA THR A 694 29.98 26.30 31.66
C THR A 694 29.14 26.07 32.94
N ASN A 695 28.52 24.88 32.94
CA ASN A 695 28.68 23.71 33.83
C ASN A 695 28.05 23.60 35.24
N ASN A 696 27.63 22.33 35.46
CA ASN A 696 27.38 21.56 36.69
C ASN A 696 26.03 21.80 37.38
N GLY A 697 25.24 20.80 37.76
CA GLY A 697 25.38 19.34 37.81
C GLY A 697 24.36 18.79 38.84
N GLY A 698 23.97 17.52 38.78
CA GLY A 698 23.28 16.86 39.90
C GLY A 698 22.25 15.79 39.54
N ASN A 699 22.67 14.53 39.65
CA ASN A 699 21.88 13.30 39.66
C ASN A 699 20.77 13.28 40.74
N VAL A 700 19.73 12.43 40.56
CA VAL A 700 19.29 11.35 41.48
C VAL A 700 18.22 10.46 40.79
N GLU A 701 18.54 9.17 40.66
CA GLU A 701 17.71 7.97 40.38
C GLU A 701 17.11 7.40 41.71
N PRO A 702 16.36 6.26 41.81
CA PRO A 702 15.51 5.48 40.88
C PRO A 702 14.14 5.09 41.59
N PRO A 703 13.36 4.01 41.25
CA PRO A 703 13.75 2.59 41.39
C PRO A 703 13.25 1.59 40.31
N ILE A 704 13.76 0.36 40.46
CA ILE A 704 13.84 -0.83 39.60
C ILE A 704 12.90 -1.95 40.09
N ILE A 705 12.37 -2.82 39.18
CA ILE A 705 12.13 -4.28 39.37
C ILE A 705 12.27 -4.99 37.98
N VAL A 706 13.41 -5.61 37.61
CA VAL A 706 13.82 -7.05 37.65
C VAL A 706 12.82 -8.11 37.13
N VAL A 707 13.14 -8.78 36.01
CA VAL A 707 13.14 -10.26 35.86
C VAL A 707 14.20 -10.69 34.83
N ALA A 708 14.95 -11.74 35.18
CA ALA A 708 16.06 -12.36 34.46
C ALA A 708 15.63 -13.37 33.39
N LEU A 709 16.53 -13.72 32.45
CA LEU A 709 16.67 -15.09 31.93
C LEU A 709 18.09 -15.33 31.36
N ASN A 710 18.59 -16.52 31.69
CA ASN A 710 19.85 -17.15 31.28
C ASN A 710 19.95 -17.37 29.76
N ASN A 711 21.19 -17.42 29.23
CA ASN A 711 21.67 -18.62 28.54
C ASN A 711 23.20 -18.66 28.38
N GLN A 712 23.76 -19.84 28.67
CA GLN A 712 25.15 -20.25 28.51
C GLN A 712 25.41 -20.87 27.13
N GLY A 713 26.69 -20.85 26.72
CA GLY A 713 27.30 -21.69 25.67
C GLY A 713 27.26 -21.05 24.27
N GLU A 714 28.34 -20.92 23.51
CA GLU A 714 29.57 -21.70 23.42
C GLU A 714 30.67 -20.92 22.66
N LYS A 715 31.93 -21.09 23.10
CA LYS A 715 33.26 -21.09 22.41
C LYS A 715 33.34 -20.65 20.92
N ALA A 716 34.41 -20.06 20.40
CA ALA A 716 35.73 -19.62 20.82
C ALA A 716 36.39 -18.88 19.62
N ASN A 717 37.23 -17.87 19.86
CA ASN A 717 38.63 -17.80 19.42
C ASN A 717 39.20 -16.37 19.46
N HIS A 718 40.36 -16.31 20.12
CA HIS A 718 41.46 -15.35 20.07
C HIS A 718 41.50 -14.37 18.87
N VAL A 719 41.88 -13.12 19.12
CA VAL A 719 43.28 -12.63 19.06
C VAL A 719 43.33 -11.23 19.70
N THR A 720 44.24 -11.08 20.65
CA THR A 720 44.58 -9.84 21.36
C THR A 720 45.86 -9.29 20.75
N THR A 721 45.90 -8.02 20.35
CA THR A 721 47.17 -7.31 20.21
C THR A 721 47.03 -5.87 20.68
N THR A 722 47.49 -5.65 21.90
CA THR A 722 47.82 -4.35 22.49
C THR A 722 49.17 -3.92 21.97
N THR A 723 49.35 -2.67 21.54
CA THR A 723 50.68 -2.03 21.62
C THR A 723 50.56 -0.53 21.81
N THR A 724 50.87 -0.11 23.03
CA THR A 724 51.25 1.23 23.47
C THR A 724 52.55 1.70 22.82
N ILE A 725 52.61 2.97 22.42
CA ILE A 725 53.88 3.73 22.34
C ILE A 725 53.68 5.09 23.01
N ALA A 726 54.46 5.31 24.06
CA ALA A 726 54.70 6.58 24.72
C ALA A 726 55.87 7.31 24.04
N THR A 727 55.91 8.65 24.13
CA THR A 727 57.10 9.51 24.38
C THR A 727 56.71 10.98 24.11
N ALA A 728 56.76 11.86 25.11
CA ALA A 728 57.90 12.69 25.55
C ALA A 728 58.11 13.93 24.64
N LYS A 729 57.79 15.14 25.12
CA LYS A 729 58.67 16.15 25.75
C LYS A 729 59.28 17.15 24.75
N ASP A 730 58.96 18.44 24.91
CA ASP A 730 59.88 19.56 25.21
C ASP A 730 59.18 20.91 24.91
N LYS A 731 58.93 21.74 25.94
CA LYS A 731 59.72 22.91 26.40
C LYS A 731 59.80 24.06 25.37
N VAL A 732 59.27 25.23 25.73
CA VAL A 732 60.02 26.51 25.84
C VAL A 732 59.23 27.48 26.74
N ASN A 733 59.91 28.02 27.76
CA ASN A 733 59.43 29.02 28.72
C ASN A 733 59.81 30.45 28.29
N ALA A 734 58.98 31.43 28.66
CA ALA A 734 59.34 32.81 29.05
C ALA A 734 58.06 33.47 29.60
N SER A 735 57.97 34.24 30.69
CA SER A 735 58.94 35.01 31.45
C SER A 735 58.29 35.48 32.77
N LYS A 736 59.07 35.42 33.87
CA LYS A 736 59.16 36.35 35.01
C LYS A 736 57.91 36.66 35.88
N THR A 737 57.81 36.14 37.12
CA THR A 737 58.44 36.58 38.42
C THR A 737 57.89 37.92 38.93
N VAL A 738 57.35 38.09 40.15
CA VAL A 738 58.00 38.15 41.50
C VAL A 738 56.82 38.39 42.50
N LYS A 739 56.55 37.49 43.47
CA LYS A 739 56.83 37.61 44.96
C LYS A 739 55.95 38.66 45.69
N GLU A 740 55.42 38.49 46.91
CA GLU A 740 55.78 37.66 48.08
C GLU A 740 54.68 37.78 49.19
N LYS A 741 54.47 36.69 49.98
CA LYS A 741 54.08 36.61 51.44
C LYS A 741 52.79 37.27 51.98
N SER A 742 52.19 36.84 53.10
CA SER A 742 52.13 35.61 53.92
C SER A 742 50.96 35.76 54.91
N GLU A 743 50.55 34.64 55.52
CA GLU A 743 50.00 34.48 56.89
C GLU A 743 48.70 35.22 57.28
N GLU A 744 47.60 34.49 57.54
CA GLU A 744 47.28 33.81 58.82
C GLU A 744 46.85 34.80 59.93
N ASN A 745 45.54 34.98 60.09
CA ASN A 745 44.81 34.68 61.34
C ASN A 745 43.35 35.19 61.35
N GLN A 746 42.45 34.25 61.64
CA GLN A 746 41.56 34.26 62.80
C GLN A 746 40.34 35.23 62.89
N GLU A 747 39.18 34.57 63.00
CA GLU A 747 37.98 34.85 63.81
C GLU A 747 36.98 35.98 63.51
N SER A 748 35.73 35.52 63.60
CA SER A 748 34.50 36.21 64.01
C SER A 748 33.71 36.96 62.93
N SER A 749 32.53 36.40 62.60
CA SER A 749 31.23 37.11 62.57
C SER A 749 30.21 36.28 61.78
N GLN A 750 29.74 35.19 62.40
CA GLN A 750 28.76 34.26 61.81
C GLN A 750 27.33 34.52 62.33
N ARG A 751 26.98 35.78 62.60
CA ARG A 751 25.64 36.16 63.13
C ARG A 751 24.72 37.02 62.24
N PRO A 752 25.13 37.64 61.10
CA PRO A 752 24.15 38.40 60.30
C PRO A 752 23.41 37.57 59.23
N ARG A 753 23.90 36.38 58.86
CA ARG A 753 23.31 35.62 57.73
C ARG A 753 21.97 34.97 58.03
N CYS A 754 21.71 34.56 59.28
CA CYS A 754 20.42 33.96 59.65
C CYS A 754 19.28 34.99 59.68
N ILE A 755 19.56 36.21 60.15
CA ILE A 755 18.55 37.27 60.24
C ILE A 755 18.11 37.72 58.85
N ILE A 756 19.04 37.85 57.91
CA ILE A 756 18.74 38.24 56.53
C ILE A 756 17.87 37.19 55.84
N VAL A 757 18.11 35.90 56.05
CA VAL A 757 17.30 34.82 55.45
C VAL A 757 15.87 34.82 56.00
N VAL A 758 15.69 35.01 57.31
CA VAL A 758 14.35 35.11 57.91
C VAL A 758 13.60 36.34 57.39
N PHE A 759 14.29 37.46 57.21
CA PHE A 759 13.68 38.69 56.67
C PHE A 759 13.23 38.51 55.22
N VAL A 760 14.02 37.83 54.39
CA VAL A 760 13.66 37.53 53.00
C VAL A 760 12.44 36.60 52.93
N ILE A 761 12.37 35.58 53.78
CA ILE A 761 11.22 34.67 53.84
C ILE A 761 9.94 35.42 54.27
N LEU A 762 10.02 36.26 55.30
CA LEU A 762 8.90 37.09 55.73
C LEU A 762 8.46 38.09 54.65
N TYR A 763 9.39 38.64 53.88
CA TYR A 763 9.09 39.58 52.80
C TYR A 763 8.38 38.90 51.62
N ILE A 764 8.79 37.68 51.26
CA ILE A 764 8.11 36.88 50.22
C ILE A 764 6.69 36.53 50.68
N LEU A 765 6.51 36.16 51.94
CA LEU A 765 5.20 35.86 52.53
C LEU A 765 4.28 37.07 52.58
N TYR A 766 4.80 38.22 53.03
CA TYR A 766 4.07 39.47 53.00
C TYR A 766 3.65 39.85 51.58
N SER A 767 4.54 39.70 50.61
CA SER A 767 4.24 39.99 49.20
C SER A 767 3.14 39.09 48.65
N LEU A 768 3.11 37.81 49.03
CA LEU A 768 2.06 36.87 48.65
C LEU A 768 0.71 37.26 49.28
N VAL A 769 0.67 37.51 50.59
CA VAL A 769 -0.58 37.88 51.29
C VAL A 769 -1.10 39.23 50.79
N PHE A 770 -0.21 40.20 50.57
CA PHE A 770 -0.56 41.50 50.02
C PHE A 770 -1.09 41.36 48.59
N SER A 771 -0.45 40.55 47.75
CA SER A 771 -0.92 40.31 46.38
C SER A 771 -2.32 39.69 46.41
N PHE A 772 -2.54 38.63 47.18
CA PHE A 772 -3.87 38.01 47.30
C PHE A 772 -4.92 38.98 47.87
N SER A 773 -4.59 39.77 48.89
CA SER A 773 -5.50 40.74 49.49
C SER A 773 -5.83 41.88 48.52
N ALA A 774 -4.85 42.34 47.74
CA ALA A 774 -5.04 43.35 46.71
C ALA A 774 -5.90 42.80 45.56
N THR A 775 -5.68 41.55 45.13
CA THR A 775 -6.51 40.90 44.10
C THR A 775 -7.94 40.68 44.58
N PHE A 776 -8.15 40.29 45.84
CA PHE A 776 -9.49 40.18 46.42
C PHE A 776 -10.16 41.55 46.61
N GLY A 777 -9.39 42.58 46.99
CA GLY A 777 -9.88 43.95 47.11
C GLY A 777 -10.27 44.55 45.75
N THR A 778 -9.49 44.29 44.70
CA THR A 778 -9.86 44.72 43.34
C THR A 778 -11.03 43.91 42.79
N LEU A 779 -11.13 42.61 43.09
CA LEU A 779 -12.33 41.81 42.77
C LEU A 779 -13.57 42.34 43.49
N TYR A 780 -13.44 42.68 44.77
CA TYR A 780 -14.55 43.23 45.56
C TYR A 780 -14.97 44.60 45.03
N LEU A 781 -14.03 45.49 44.73
CA LEU A 781 -14.34 46.83 44.20
C LEU A 781 -14.90 46.78 42.76
N THR A 782 -14.43 45.85 41.93
CA THR A 782 -14.95 45.70 40.55
C THR A 782 -16.30 44.99 40.51
N GLN A 783 -16.62 44.13 41.49
CA GLN A 783 -17.92 43.46 41.59
C GLN A 783 -18.92 44.13 42.54
N ALA A 784 -18.53 45.12 43.35
CA ALA A 784 -19.41 45.79 44.31
C ALA A 784 -20.64 46.46 43.65
N GLN A 785 -20.51 46.97 42.42
CA GLN A 785 -21.64 47.53 41.67
C GLN A 785 -22.61 46.46 41.15
N ILE A 786 -22.15 45.23 40.96
CA ILE A 786 -23.00 44.10 40.57
C ILE A 786 -23.75 43.57 41.81
N TRP A 787 -23.07 43.52 42.96
CA TRP A 787 -23.65 43.00 44.20
C TRP A 787 -24.77 43.86 44.80
N SER A 788 -24.81 45.18 44.54
CA SER A 788 -25.95 46.01 44.99
C SER A 788 -27.27 45.63 44.31
N ASN A 789 -27.22 45.14 43.06
CA ASN A 789 -28.39 44.63 42.33
C ASN A 789 -28.74 43.17 42.65
N VAL A 790 -27.84 42.42 43.32
CA VAL A 790 -28.06 41.03 43.75
C VAL A 790 -28.73 40.96 45.14
N SER A 791 -28.99 42.10 45.78
CA SER A 791 -29.58 42.17 47.13
C SER A 791 -31.04 41.69 47.20
N ASN A 792 -31.70 41.43 46.06
CA ASN A 792 -32.99 40.74 46.02
C ASN A 792 -32.89 39.46 45.15
N PRO A 793 -32.41 38.34 45.72
CA PRO A 793 -32.05 37.13 44.96
C PRO A 793 -33.24 36.46 44.25
N GLU A 794 -34.48 36.73 44.67
CA GLU A 794 -35.67 36.18 43.99
C GLU A 794 -35.92 36.81 42.62
N ASN A 795 -35.75 38.13 42.47
CA ASN A 795 -36.01 38.82 41.19
C ASN A 795 -34.90 38.57 40.16
N LEU A 796 -33.64 38.54 40.59
CA LEU A 796 -32.52 38.26 39.69
C LEU A 796 -32.55 36.80 39.23
N ALA A 797 -32.92 35.85 40.09
CA ALA A 797 -33.06 34.46 39.69
C ALA A 797 -34.19 34.29 38.66
N GLN A 798 -35.32 34.98 38.83
CA GLN A 798 -36.42 34.93 37.87
C GLN A 798 -36.07 35.58 36.53
N GLU A 799 -35.46 36.76 36.54
CA GLU A 799 -35.08 37.48 35.32
C GLU A 799 -33.96 36.75 34.58
N LEU A 800 -32.99 36.19 35.30
CA LEU A 800 -31.94 35.36 34.71
C LEU A 800 -32.51 34.04 34.16
N HIS A 801 -33.47 33.40 34.84
CA HIS A 801 -34.14 32.22 34.31
C HIS A 801 -34.90 32.54 33.02
N VAL A 802 -35.63 33.64 32.97
CA VAL A 802 -36.37 34.06 31.76
C VAL A 802 -35.42 34.35 30.61
N GLU A 803 -34.31 35.04 30.86
CA GLU A 803 -33.36 35.40 29.79
C GLU A 803 -32.52 34.20 29.35
N VAL A 804 -32.17 33.29 30.26
CA VAL A 804 -31.48 32.03 29.92
C VAL A 804 -32.42 31.11 29.15
N ASP A 805 -33.68 30.97 29.55
CA ASP A 805 -34.66 30.15 28.84
C ASP A 805 -34.94 30.72 27.44
N ARG A 806 -34.98 32.06 27.32
CA ARG A 806 -35.09 32.74 26.04
C ARG A 806 -33.87 32.48 25.15
N ALA A 807 -32.66 32.68 25.67
CA ALA A 807 -31.43 32.44 24.91
C ALA A 807 -31.29 30.96 24.51
N LEU A 808 -31.67 30.03 25.40
CA LEU A 808 -31.69 28.60 25.09
C LEU A 808 -32.73 28.27 24.01
N SER A 809 -33.90 28.90 24.04
CA SER A 809 -34.91 28.75 22.98
C SER A 809 -34.41 29.28 21.64
N GLU A 810 -33.79 30.46 21.61
CA GLU A 810 -33.24 31.05 20.39
C GLU A 810 -32.08 30.20 19.82
N ILE A 811 -31.23 29.64 20.68
CA ILE A 811 -30.17 28.70 20.29
C ILE A 811 -30.77 27.40 19.75
N GLN A 812 -31.81 26.86 20.39
CA GLN A 812 -32.45 25.63 19.98
C GLN A 812 -33.18 25.81 18.63
N ASP A 813 -33.80 26.95 18.41
CA ASP A 813 -34.42 27.31 17.13
C ASP A 813 -33.35 27.46 16.03
N PHE A 814 -32.22 28.11 16.34
CA PHE A 814 -31.09 28.19 15.41
C PHE A 814 -30.50 26.81 15.09
N GLU A 815 -30.32 25.94 16.08
CA GLU A 815 -29.86 24.56 15.87
C GLU A 815 -30.84 23.76 15.00
N ASN A 816 -32.15 23.95 15.19
CA ASN A 816 -33.16 23.27 14.39
C ASN A 816 -33.11 23.74 12.92
N VAL A 817 -32.99 25.05 12.68
CA VAL A 817 -32.84 25.61 11.34
C VAL A 817 -31.56 25.12 10.67
N GLU A 818 -30.44 25.09 11.40
CA GLU A 818 -29.17 24.65 10.82
C GLU A 818 -29.15 23.12 10.58
N ARG A 819 -29.82 22.35 11.45
CA ARG A 819 -30.04 20.91 11.25
C ARG A 819 -30.88 20.64 10.00
N GLU A 820 -31.96 21.40 9.78
CA GLU A 820 -32.76 21.30 8.55
C GLU A 820 -31.94 21.69 7.32
N ARG A 821 -31.18 22.79 7.37
CA ARG A 821 -30.30 23.22 6.28
C ARG A 821 -29.24 22.16 5.92
N ILE A 822 -28.62 21.54 6.92
CA ILE A 822 -27.64 20.47 6.72
C ILE A 822 -28.33 19.24 6.11
N PHE A 823 -29.52 18.89 6.60
CA PHE A 823 -30.30 17.78 6.07
C PHE A 823 -30.72 17.99 4.61
N ASP A 824 -31.16 19.20 4.26
CA ASP A 824 -31.51 19.57 2.89
C ASP A 824 -30.29 19.54 1.97
N SER A 825 -29.14 20.07 2.41
CA SER A 825 -27.89 19.99 1.65
C SER A 825 -27.46 18.53 1.41
N PHE A 826 -27.63 17.67 2.41
CA PHE A 826 -27.39 16.24 2.26
C PHE A 826 -28.34 15.59 1.25
N LEU A 827 -29.64 15.91 1.30
CA LEU A 827 -30.62 15.40 0.35
C LEU A 827 -30.34 15.88 -1.08
N GLU A 828 -29.92 17.12 -1.29
CA GLU A 828 -29.53 17.64 -2.60
C GLU A 828 -28.29 16.94 -3.15
N ARG A 829 -27.24 16.76 -2.33
CA ARG A 829 -26.05 16.00 -2.72
C ARG A 829 -26.39 14.55 -3.06
N ARG A 830 -27.30 13.93 -2.29
CA ARG A 830 -27.79 12.57 -2.59
C ARG A 830 -28.52 12.53 -3.92
N ARG A 831 -29.42 13.48 -4.20
CA ARG A 831 -30.14 13.56 -5.49
C ARG A 831 -29.18 13.79 -6.66
N ALA A 832 -28.18 14.65 -6.50
CA ALA A 832 -27.17 14.90 -7.53
C ALA A 832 -26.32 13.65 -7.80
N CYS A 833 -25.90 12.93 -6.76
CA CYS A 833 -25.16 11.68 -6.87
C CYS A 833 -25.97 10.58 -7.56
N VAL A 834 -27.23 10.39 -7.15
CA VAL A 834 -28.14 9.41 -7.80
C VAL A 834 -28.33 9.75 -9.27
N ARG A 835 -28.56 11.03 -9.61
CA ARG A 835 -28.72 11.46 -11.01
C ARG A 835 -27.46 11.25 -11.84
N HIS A 836 -26.28 11.50 -11.27
CA HIS A 836 -25.01 11.24 -11.94
C HIS A 836 -24.81 9.73 -12.17
N LEU A 837 -25.09 8.90 -11.17
CA LEU A 837 -25.02 7.44 -11.29
C LEU A 837 -26.01 6.90 -12.33
N GLU A 838 -27.23 7.44 -12.41
CA GLU A 838 -28.21 7.08 -13.44
C GLU A 838 -27.73 7.46 -14.85
N LEU A 839 -27.11 8.65 -15.01
CA LEU A 839 -26.55 9.10 -16.28
C LEU A 839 -25.35 8.25 -16.71
N GLU A 840 -24.43 7.95 -15.80
CA GLU A 840 -23.28 7.08 -16.08
C GLU A 840 -23.70 5.64 -16.36
N ASN A 841 -24.65 5.07 -15.60
CA ASN A 841 -25.20 3.76 -15.91
C ASN A 841 -25.88 3.74 -17.29
N SER A 842 -26.62 4.80 -17.66
CA SER A 842 -27.23 4.90 -18.98
C SER A 842 -26.19 4.98 -20.10
N ARG A 843 -25.10 5.72 -19.87
CA ARG A 843 -23.96 5.83 -20.80
C ARG A 843 -23.25 4.49 -20.96
N LEU A 844 -22.89 3.84 -19.84
CA LEU A 844 -22.23 2.53 -19.82
C LEU A 844 -23.09 1.46 -20.50
N LEU A 845 -24.41 1.45 -20.28
CA LEU A 845 -25.31 0.52 -20.96
C LEU A 845 -25.33 0.74 -22.48
N LYS A 846 -25.30 1.99 -22.94
CA LYS A 846 -25.22 2.30 -24.38
C LYS A 846 -23.89 1.91 -24.99
N ASP A 847 -22.78 2.19 -24.31
CA ASP A 847 -21.44 1.82 -24.77
C ASP A 847 -21.25 0.30 -24.76
N TYR A 848 -21.81 -0.39 -23.78
CA TYR A 848 -21.84 -1.85 -23.71
C TYR A 848 -22.67 -2.44 -24.86
N ASP A 849 -23.88 -1.93 -25.12
CA ASP A 849 -24.70 -2.39 -26.25
C ASP A 849 -24.02 -2.15 -27.60
N ALA A 850 -23.38 -0.99 -27.79
CA ALA A 850 -22.63 -0.68 -29.01
C ALA A 850 -21.42 -1.60 -29.19
N THR A 851 -20.66 -1.84 -28.12
CA THR A 851 -19.48 -2.72 -28.15
C THR A 851 -19.88 -4.17 -28.34
N MET A 852 -20.92 -4.63 -27.64
CA MET A 852 -21.48 -5.97 -27.77
C MET A 852 -22.01 -6.19 -29.19
N LYS A 853 -22.74 -5.24 -29.78
CA LYS A 853 -23.17 -5.32 -31.19
C LYS A 853 -22.00 -5.39 -32.16
N LYS A 854 -20.93 -4.62 -31.92
CA LYS A 854 -19.71 -4.65 -32.74
C LYS A 854 -19.01 -6.02 -32.62
N GLN A 855 -18.85 -6.54 -31.41
CA GLN A 855 -18.25 -7.85 -31.17
C GLN A 855 -19.10 -8.99 -31.71
N LEU A 856 -20.42 -8.98 -31.46
CA LEU A 856 -21.38 -9.89 -32.08
C LEU A 856 -21.19 -9.82 -33.61
N HIS A 857 -21.22 -8.64 -34.23
CA HIS A 857 -21.07 -8.52 -35.69
C HIS A 857 -19.73 -9.12 -36.20
N THR A 858 -18.61 -8.86 -35.51
CA THR A 858 -17.31 -9.45 -35.87
C THR A 858 -17.29 -10.98 -35.69
N ILE A 859 -17.89 -11.51 -34.62
CA ILE A 859 -17.96 -12.94 -34.32
C ILE A 859 -18.92 -13.66 -35.29
N PHE A 860 -20.09 -13.08 -35.58
CA PHE A 860 -21.15 -13.73 -36.36
C PHE A 860 -21.03 -13.52 -37.87
N VAL A 861 -20.57 -12.35 -38.34
CA VAL A 861 -20.56 -12.01 -39.77
C VAL A 861 -19.18 -12.18 -40.41
N GLN A 862 -18.10 -11.81 -39.73
CA GLN A 862 -16.75 -11.86 -40.34
C GLN A 862 -16.01 -13.18 -40.10
N ASN A 863 -16.18 -13.83 -38.95
CA ASN A 863 -15.36 -15.00 -38.58
C ASN A 863 -16.03 -16.39 -38.74
N GLY A 864 -17.32 -16.47 -39.13
CA GLY A 864 -18.02 -17.75 -39.36
C GLY A 864 -18.00 -18.72 -38.16
N THR A 865 -17.65 -18.23 -36.96
CA THR A 865 -17.24 -19.07 -35.82
C THR A 865 -18.43 -19.75 -35.18
N LEU A 866 -19.60 -19.11 -35.16
CA LEU A 866 -20.83 -19.75 -34.71
C LEU A 866 -21.18 -20.94 -35.61
N HIS A 867 -21.04 -20.82 -36.93
CA HIS A 867 -21.38 -21.91 -37.84
C HIS A 867 -20.47 -23.13 -37.61
N ARG A 868 -19.19 -22.87 -37.32
CA ARG A 868 -18.21 -23.89 -36.96
C ARG A 868 -18.49 -24.50 -35.58
N TYR A 869 -18.72 -23.70 -34.54
CA TYR A 869 -19.02 -24.21 -33.20
C TYR A 869 -20.35 -24.96 -33.13
N THR A 870 -21.38 -24.50 -33.85
CA THR A 870 -22.68 -25.18 -33.90
C THR A 870 -22.55 -26.52 -34.60
N ALA A 871 -21.76 -26.58 -35.68
CA ALA A 871 -21.46 -27.84 -36.35
C ALA A 871 -20.63 -28.80 -35.47
N GLU A 872 -19.65 -28.28 -34.71
CA GLU A 872 -18.83 -29.07 -33.78
C GLU A 872 -19.67 -29.63 -32.62
N ILE A 873 -20.52 -28.80 -32.00
CA ILE A 873 -21.42 -29.19 -30.91
C ILE A 873 -22.48 -30.18 -31.42
N GLN A 874 -23.05 -29.97 -32.61
CA GLN A 874 -23.97 -30.94 -33.20
C GLN A 874 -23.26 -32.28 -33.46
N ARG A 875 -22.02 -32.27 -33.93
CA ARG A 875 -21.24 -33.50 -34.15
C ARG A 875 -20.94 -34.22 -32.84
N GLN A 876 -20.57 -33.49 -31.79
CA GLN A 876 -20.34 -34.06 -30.45
C GLN A 876 -21.63 -34.62 -29.85
N ASN A 877 -22.74 -33.86 -29.88
CA ASN A 877 -24.03 -34.32 -29.37
C ASN A 877 -24.53 -35.56 -30.12
N VAL A 878 -24.42 -35.59 -31.46
CA VAL A 878 -24.80 -36.77 -32.26
C VAL A 878 -23.95 -37.98 -31.86
N SER A 879 -22.63 -37.82 -31.64
CA SER A 879 -21.78 -38.93 -31.18
C SER A 879 -22.15 -39.44 -29.79
N ALA A 880 -22.48 -38.55 -28.85
CA ALA A 880 -22.92 -38.91 -27.51
C ALA A 880 -24.27 -39.66 -27.54
N TYR A 881 -25.24 -39.17 -28.33
CA TYR A 881 -26.53 -39.85 -28.51
C TYR A 881 -26.37 -41.23 -29.16
N ILE A 882 -25.52 -41.36 -30.19
CA ILE A 882 -25.23 -42.68 -30.80
C ILE A 882 -24.61 -43.64 -29.78
N SER A 883 -23.68 -43.17 -28.94
CA SER A 883 -23.08 -43.99 -27.89
C SER A 883 -24.12 -44.43 -26.85
N GLN A 884 -24.98 -43.52 -26.38
CA GLN A 884 -26.05 -43.84 -25.43
C GLN A 884 -27.08 -44.81 -26.01
N ILE A 885 -27.49 -44.63 -27.26
CA ILE A 885 -28.39 -45.55 -27.97
C ILE A 885 -27.74 -46.94 -28.08
N THR A 886 -26.46 -47.01 -28.44
CA THR A 886 -25.73 -48.27 -28.55
C THR A 886 -25.66 -49.00 -27.20
N GLN A 887 -25.39 -48.25 -26.12
CA GLN A 887 -25.34 -48.79 -24.77
C GLN A 887 -26.72 -49.25 -24.28
N PHE A 888 -27.77 -48.47 -24.53
CA PHE A 888 -29.15 -48.85 -24.24
C PHE A 888 -29.55 -50.13 -24.98
N VAL A 889 -29.22 -50.25 -26.28
CA VAL A 889 -29.50 -51.48 -27.06
C VAL A 889 -28.74 -52.68 -26.48
N GLN A 890 -27.48 -52.50 -26.06
CA GLN A 890 -26.72 -53.56 -25.40
C GLN A 890 -27.34 -53.99 -24.07
N ASP A 891 -27.80 -53.04 -23.25
CA ASP A 891 -28.41 -53.33 -21.96
C ASP A 891 -29.82 -53.93 -22.11
N CYS A 892 -30.59 -53.51 -23.11
CA CYS A 892 -31.82 -54.19 -23.52
C CYS A 892 -31.53 -55.62 -23.97
N ASN A 893 -30.50 -55.85 -24.78
CA ASN A 893 -30.12 -57.20 -25.21
C ASN A 893 -29.71 -58.08 -24.01
N LYS A 894 -28.94 -57.55 -23.06
CA LYS A 894 -28.61 -58.25 -21.80
C LYS A 894 -29.87 -58.57 -20.99
N THR A 895 -30.80 -57.62 -20.88
CA THR A 895 -32.05 -57.80 -20.12
C THR A 895 -32.94 -58.85 -20.77
N VAL A 896 -33.10 -58.81 -22.10
CA VAL A 896 -33.83 -59.82 -22.86
C VAL A 896 -33.18 -61.19 -22.69
N ASN A 897 -31.85 -61.30 -22.80
CA ASN A 897 -31.15 -62.57 -22.58
C ASN A 897 -31.35 -63.08 -21.15
N SER A 898 -31.29 -62.20 -20.15
CA SER A 898 -31.56 -62.57 -18.75
C SER A 898 -33.00 -63.07 -18.54
N ILE A 899 -33.99 -62.44 -19.18
CA ILE A 899 -35.40 -62.89 -19.13
C ILE A 899 -35.55 -64.24 -19.85
N VAL A 900 -34.92 -64.41 -21.02
CA VAL A 900 -34.94 -65.68 -21.77
C VAL A 900 -34.28 -66.80 -20.97
N ASP A 901 -33.16 -66.53 -20.30
CA ASP A 901 -32.47 -67.51 -19.44
C ASP A 901 -33.32 -67.86 -18.21
N LEU A 902 -33.96 -66.87 -17.59
CA LEU A 902 -34.90 -67.09 -16.49
C LEU A 902 -36.12 -67.90 -16.93
N PHE A 903 -36.69 -67.59 -18.10
CA PHE A 903 -37.78 -68.35 -18.69
C PHE A 903 -37.34 -69.78 -19.00
N LYS A 904 -36.17 -69.97 -19.59
CA LYS A 904 -35.59 -71.30 -19.88
C LYS A 904 -35.37 -72.11 -18.60
N ALA A 905 -34.85 -71.48 -17.54
CA ALA A 905 -34.67 -72.12 -16.24
C ALA A 905 -36.01 -72.53 -15.62
N ASN A 906 -37.01 -71.64 -15.65
CA ASN A 906 -38.35 -71.92 -15.15
C ASN A 906 -39.07 -72.99 -15.98
N TYR A 907 -38.91 -72.96 -17.31
CA TYR A 907 -39.46 -73.95 -18.22
C TYR A 907 -38.81 -75.33 -18.00
N MET A 908 -37.49 -75.39 -17.82
CA MET A 908 -36.81 -76.65 -17.46
C MET A 908 -37.23 -77.17 -16.09
N ARG A 909 -37.46 -76.28 -15.12
CA ARG A 909 -38.02 -76.65 -13.81
C ARG A 909 -39.46 -77.17 -13.96
N PHE A 910 -40.29 -76.54 -14.78
CA PHE A 910 -41.63 -77.00 -15.10
C PHE A 910 -41.60 -78.38 -15.76
N LEU A 911 -40.79 -78.58 -16.81
CA LEU A 911 -40.63 -79.88 -17.46
C LEU A 911 -40.15 -80.96 -16.48
N ARG A 912 -39.19 -80.64 -15.60
CA ARG A 912 -38.74 -81.57 -14.55
C ARG A 912 -39.88 -81.92 -13.59
N ASN A 913 -40.66 -80.94 -13.14
CA ASN A 913 -41.78 -81.16 -12.23
C ASN A 913 -42.90 -81.96 -12.91
N THR A 914 -43.22 -81.67 -14.18
CA THR A 914 -44.19 -82.43 -14.97
C THR A 914 -43.72 -83.87 -15.18
N ALA A 915 -42.43 -84.09 -15.48
CA ALA A 915 -41.86 -85.44 -15.60
C ALA A 915 -41.80 -86.23 -14.28
N HIS A 916 -41.94 -85.55 -13.13
CA HIS A 916 -42.03 -86.15 -11.79
C HIS A 916 -43.46 -86.14 -11.23
N ASN A 917 -44.45 -85.82 -12.06
CA ASN A 917 -45.85 -85.89 -11.66
C ASN A 917 -46.26 -87.37 -11.55
N GLU A 918 -46.83 -87.76 -10.40
CA GLU A 918 -47.25 -89.13 -10.10
C GLU A 918 -48.23 -89.70 -11.13
N TRP A 919 -49.00 -88.85 -11.82
CA TRP A 919 -49.86 -89.28 -12.94
C TRP A 919 -49.10 -89.86 -14.14
N LEU A 920 -47.85 -89.43 -14.34
CA LEU A 920 -46.98 -89.88 -15.43
C LEU A 920 -46.04 -91.03 -15.00
N GLU A 921 -46.08 -91.46 -13.74
CA GLU A 921 -45.26 -92.55 -13.20
C GLU A 921 -45.52 -93.88 -13.93
N VAL A 922 -46.79 -94.18 -14.24
CA VAL A 922 -47.19 -95.43 -14.92
C VAL A 922 -46.73 -95.47 -16.38
N PRO A 923 -47.01 -94.46 -17.24
CA PRO A 923 -46.43 -94.41 -18.59
C PRO A 923 -44.90 -94.40 -18.58
N ARG A 924 -44.26 -93.69 -17.64
CA ARG A 924 -42.80 -93.61 -17.53
C ARG A 924 -42.16 -94.96 -17.25
N GLN A 925 -42.74 -95.76 -16.35
CA GLN A 925 -42.24 -97.12 -16.08
C GLN A 925 -42.47 -98.09 -17.25
N ILE A 926 -43.49 -97.86 -18.08
CA ILE A 926 -43.72 -98.65 -19.31
C ILE A 926 -42.66 -98.32 -20.38
N PHE A 927 -42.37 -97.03 -20.60
CA PHE A 927 -41.34 -96.60 -21.56
C PHE A 927 -39.92 -97.00 -21.14
N LEU A 928 -39.58 -96.85 -19.85
CA LEU A 928 -38.27 -97.27 -19.32
C LEU A 928 -38.08 -98.81 -19.31
N ARG A 929 -39.15 -99.59 -19.43
CA ARG A 929 -39.08 -101.06 -19.61
C ARG A 929 -38.97 -101.49 -21.08
N GLN A 930 -39.29 -100.63 -22.05
CA GLN A 930 -39.24 -100.94 -23.48
C GLN A 930 -37.90 -100.61 -24.13
N GLU A 931 -37.11 -99.70 -23.55
CA GLU A 931 -35.72 -99.45 -23.97
C GLU A 931 -34.77 -100.41 -23.25
N GLY A 932 -34.61 -101.60 -23.84
CA GLY A 932 -33.71 -102.64 -23.34
C GLY A 932 -32.25 -102.18 -23.22
N ASP A 933 -31.57 -102.83 -22.27
CA ASP A 933 -30.15 -102.77 -21.97
C ASP A 933 -29.25 -102.52 -23.19
N SER A 934 -28.63 -101.35 -23.26
CA SER A 934 -27.23 -101.24 -23.72
C SER A 934 -26.59 -99.95 -23.23
N ASN A 935 -25.57 -100.13 -22.40
CA ASN A 935 -24.65 -99.10 -21.94
C ASN A 935 -24.02 -98.38 -23.13
N ILE A 936 -24.16 -97.05 -23.17
CA ILE A 936 -23.23 -95.99 -23.63
C ILE A 936 -24.12 -94.78 -23.94
N PHE A 937 -24.28 -93.83 -23.02
CA PHE A 937 -24.75 -92.49 -23.40
C PHE A 937 -24.18 -91.37 -22.52
N SER A 938 -23.47 -90.48 -23.19
CA SER A 938 -23.17 -89.09 -22.85
C SER A 938 -24.46 -88.32 -22.51
N PRO A 939 -24.44 -87.31 -21.62
CA PRO A 939 -25.66 -86.68 -21.12
C PRO A 939 -26.36 -85.86 -22.21
N TYR A 940 -27.33 -86.48 -22.89
CA TYR A 940 -28.32 -85.76 -23.68
C TYR A 940 -29.38 -85.15 -22.77
N THR A 941 -29.71 -83.91 -23.10
CA THR A 941 -30.68 -83.03 -22.43
C THR A 941 -32.11 -83.60 -22.41
N PRO A 942 -32.94 -83.26 -21.40
CA PRO A 942 -34.29 -83.82 -21.18
C PRO A 942 -35.34 -83.52 -22.27
N CYS A 943 -34.97 -82.82 -23.35
CA CYS A 943 -35.93 -82.33 -24.36
C CYS A 943 -36.30 -83.37 -25.43
N GLN A 944 -35.52 -84.44 -25.65
CA GLN A 944 -35.85 -85.43 -26.69
C GLN A 944 -36.91 -86.45 -26.27
N ALA A 945 -37.08 -86.71 -24.97
CA ALA A 945 -38.11 -87.64 -24.48
C ALA A 945 -39.55 -87.05 -24.52
N VAL A 946 -39.68 -85.71 -24.55
CA VAL A 946 -40.99 -85.04 -24.55
C VAL A 946 -41.55 -84.89 -25.98
N CYS A 947 -40.70 -84.85 -27.01
CA CYS A 947 -41.16 -84.70 -28.39
C CYS A 947 -41.70 -86.01 -29.02
N VAL A 948 -41.34 -87.19 -28.49
CA VAL A 948 -41.89 -88.47 -28.98
C VAL A 948 -43.31 -88.73 -28.43
N LEU A 949 -43.70 -88.07 -27.33
CA LEU A 949 -45.04 -88.16 -26.75
C LEU A 949 -46.06 -87.15 -27.32
N ALA A 950 -45.62 -86.19 -28.15
CA ALA A 950 -46.50 -85.17 -28.76
C ALA A 950 -46.71 -85.38 -30.27
N GLY A 951 -46.30 -86.53 -30.80
CA GLY A 951 -46.49 -86.96 -32.18
C GLY A 951 -47.37 -88.21 -32.30
N TYR A 952 -48.55 -88.18 -31.67
CA TYR A 952 -49.75 -88.98 -31.97
C TYR A 952 -50.99 -88.21 -31.51
#